data_AF-A0A1Y2VH09-F1
#
_entry.id   AF-A0A1Y2VH09-F1
#
_cell.length_a   1.000
_cell.length_b   1.000
_cell.length_c   1.000
_cell.angle_alpha   90.00
_cell.angle_beta   90.00
_cell.angle_gamma   90.00
#
_symmetry.space_group_name_H-M   'P 1'
#
loop_
_entity.id
_entity.type
_entity.pdbx_description
1 polymer ?
#
loop_
_entity_poly.entity_id
_entity_poly.type
_entity_poly.pdbx_seq_one_letter_code
_entity_poly.pdbx_strand_id
1 'polypeptide(L)'
;MKFFIDDLPVLFPYPRIYPEQYAYMCDLKKTLDAGGHCVLEMPSGTGKTVSLLSLIIAYQQHYPEHRKLIYCSRTMSEIEKALAELKALMKFRAEELGHVEDFRGLGLTSRKNLCLHPSVKREKSGAIVDARCRSLTAGFVKEKKEKGESVETCIYHDNLDLLEPHNLIPNGVWTLDGLLRYGEQHKQCPYFTARRMMQYCNVIIYSYHYLLDPKIAERVSKEFSKDCIVVFDEAHNIDNVCIESLSTDITEKSLERATRGAQNLENKISQMKETDREQLENEYQKLVEGLRDADEARQEDTFMANPVLPDDLLKEAVPGNIRRAEHFTAFLKRFIEYLKTRMKVRQVISETPPSFLAHLKEHTFIEKKPLRFCAERLTSLVRTLELTNIEDYQPLQEVATFATLVATYEKGFLLILEPFESDTAEVPNPVLHFTCLDAAIAIKPVFDRFSSVIITSGTISPLEMYPKMLGFTTVVQESYTMTLARKSFLPMIVTRGSDQATISTSFTVRNEPSVVRNYGNLLTEFAKITPDGMVVFFPSYLYMESIISMWQGMGILDEVWKYKLILVETPDAQETSLALETYRTACCNGRGAVLLCVARGKVSEGIDFDHQYGRTVLCIGVPFQYTESRILKARLEFLRETYRIRENDFLSFDAMRHAAQCLGRVLRGKDDYGIMVLADRRFQKKRQQLPKWINQAMPDVDCNLSTDMAVITAKRFLRDMARPFKAKDQEGISMWSLEDLKEHQRKMDEEKIRELQDDNAAVEALRRLQAMQNFDDDYDMDDDDLDEGMMELDGN
;
A
#
# COMPACT_ATOMS: atom_id res chain seq x y z
N MET A 1 -10.14 3.21 29.05
CA MET A 1 -11.18 2.23 29.40
C MET A 1 -10.57 0.83 29.45
N LYS A 2 -10.91 0.00 30.44
CA LYS A 2 -10.44 -1.40 30.57
C LYS A 2 -11.60 -2.37 30.40
N PHE A 3 -11.54 -3.26 29.41
CA PHE A 3 -12.55 -4.29 29.19
C PHE A 3 -11.90 -5.61 28.76
N PHE A 4 -12.68 -6.68 28.73
CA PHE A 4 -12.20 -8.01 28.34
C PHE A 4 -12.78 -8.40 26.98
N ILE A 5 -11.96 -9.01 26.13
CA ILE A 5 -12.42 -9.73 24.93
C ILE A 5 -12.09 -11.19 25.16
N ASP A 6 -13.12 -11.98 25.47
CA ASP A 6 -13.02 -13.30 26.11
C ASP A 6 -12.06 -13.28 27.32
N ASP A 7 -10.88 -13.89 27.22
CA ASP A 7 -9.84 -13.93 28.27
C ASP A 7 -8.87 -12.73 28.26
N LEU A 8 -8.85 -11.92 27.20
CA LEU A 8 -7.84 -10.90 26.97
C LEU A 8 -8.23 -9.53 27.58
N PRO A 9 -7.47 -8.98 28.56
CA PRO A 9 -7.71 -7.63 29.08
C PRO A 9 -7.18 -6.56 28.12
N VAL A 10 -8.08 -5.78 27.53
CA VAL A 10 -7.74 -4.68 26.62
C VAL A 10 -7.81 -3.33 27.35
N LEU A 11 -6.71 -2.58 27.29
CA LEU A 11 -6.62 -1.20 27.75
C LEU A 11 -6.78 -0.27 26.54
N PHE A 12 -7.94 0.35 26.42
CA PHE A 12 -8.27 1.27 25.34
C PHE A 12 -8.04 2.72 25.78
N PRO A 13 -7.34 3.58 25.00
CA PRO A 13 -6.87 4.88 25.46
C PRO A 13 -7.96 5.96 25.51
N TYR A 14 -9.20 5.60 25.18
CA TYR A 14 -10.36 6.49 25.25
C TYR A 14 -11.37 5.99 26.30
N PRO A 15 -12.20 6.90 26.85
CA PRO A 15 -13.23 6.53 27.82
C PRO A 15 -14.46 5.84 27.18
N ARG A 16 -14.60 5.92 25.86
CA ARG A 16 -15.72 5.36 25.09
C ARG A 16 -15.18 4.60 23.88
N ILE A 17 -15.93 3.59 23.44
CA ILE A 17 -15.61 2.75 22.28
C ILE A 17 -16.79 2.78 21.29
N TYR A 18 -16.52 2.60 20.01
CA TYR A 18 -17.56 2.40 19.00
C TYR A 18 -17.95 0.92 18.88
N PRO A 19 -19.22 0.59 18.59
CA PRO A 19 -19.67 -0.77 18.33
C PRO A 19 -18.80 -1.50 17.30
N GLU A 20 -18.51 -0.83 16.19
CA GLU A 20 -17.69 -1.37 15.10
C GLU A 20 -16.22 -1.58 15.51
N GLN A 21 -15.68 -0.77 16.43
CA GLN A 21 -14.33 -0.98 16.96
C GLN A 21 -14.26 -2.25 17.80
N TYR A 22 -15.30 -2.52 18.61
CA TYR A 22 -15.37 -3.73 19.41
C TYR A 22 -15.49 -4.98 18.52
N ALA A 23 -16.39 -4.95 17.52
CA ALA A 23 -16.52 -6.04 16.55
C ALA A 23 -15.19 -6.31 15.81
N TYR A 24 -14.54 -5.23 15.35
CA TYR A 24 -13.22 -5.31 14.72
C TYR A 24 -12.18 -5.99 15.62
N MET A 25 -12.13 -5.62 16.90
CA MET A 25 -11.21 -6.24 17.86
C MET A 25 -11.54 -7.72 18.11
N CYS A 26 -12.82 -8.10 18.17
CA CYS A 26 -13.21 -9.50 18.35
C CYS A 26 -12.74 -10.37 17.18
N ASP A 27 -12.96 -9.93 15.95
CA ASP A 27 -12.59 -10.70 14.76
C ASP A 27 -11.08 -10.69 14.49
N LEU A 28 -10.40 -9.60 14.87
CA LEU A 28 -8.95 -9.54 14.85
C LEU A 28 -8.35 -10.54 15.87
N LYS A 29 -8.94 -10.65 17.07
CA LYS A 29 -8.52 -11.64 18.07
C LYS A 29 -8.71 -13.07 17.56
N LYS A 30 -9.88 -13.40 17.01
CA LYS A 30 -10.14 -14.72 16.39
C LYS A 30 -9.09 -15.09 15.34
N THR A 31 -8.65 -14.12 14.54
CA THR A 31 -7.61 -14.33 13.53
C THR A 31 -6.26 -14.65 14.17
N LEU A 32 -5.87 -13.91 15.21
CA LEU A 32 -4.61 -14.12 15.93
C LEU A 32 -4.57 -15.48 16.64
N ASP A 33 -5.70 -15.91 17.21
CA ASP A 33 -5.85 -17.20 17.90
C ASP A 33 -5.84 -18.38 16.94
N ALA A 34 -6.51 -18.25 15.79
CA ALA A 34 -6.54 -19.29 14.76
C ALA A 34 -5.21 -19.44 13.99
N GLY A 35 -4.35 -18.42 14.00
CA GLY A 35 -3.05 -18.45 13.34
C GLY A 35 -3.13 -18.42 11.80
N GLY A 36 -3.74 -17.38 11.24
CA GLY A 36 -3.81 -17.19 9.79
C GLY A 36 -3.95 -15.74 9.33
N HIS A 37 -4.30 -15.54 8.06
CA HIS A 37 -4.44 -14.22 7.45
C HIS A 37 -5.90 -13.73 7.49
N CYS A 38 -6.11 -12.41 7.57
CA CYS A 38 -7.45 -11.82 7.48
C CYS A 38 -7.49 -10.60 6.59
N VAL A 39 -8.69 -10.32 6.06
CA VAL A 39 -8.99 -9.09 5.31
C VAL A 39 -10.17 -8.40 6.00
N LEU A 40 -9.93 -7.22 6.57
CA LEU A 40 -10.91 -6.49 7.37
C LEU A 40 -11.17 -5.09 6.80
N GLU A 41 -12.40 -4.83 6.35
CA GLU A 41 -12.84 -3.51 5.89
C GLU A 41 -13.44 -2.71 7.05
N MET A 42 -12.72 -1.67 7.52
CA MET A 42 -13.21 -0.80 8.59
C MET A 42 -13.35 0.65 8.11
N PRO A 43 -14.54 1.27 8.19
CA PRO A 43 -14.79 2.60 7.64
C PRO A 43 -13.81 3.66 8.12
N SER A 44 -13.48 4.60 7.25
CA SER A 44 -12.63 5.76 7.58
C SER A 44 -13.22 6.57 8.75
N GLY A 45 -12.35 7.06 9.63
CA GLY A 45 -12.76 7.89 10.78
C GLY A 45 -13.31 7.14 12.00
N THR A 46 -13.28 5.82 12.00
CA THR A 46 -13.75 4.98 13.14
C THR A 46 -12.64 4.60 14.12
N GLY A 47 -11.44 5.19 14.04
CA GLY A 47 -10.34 4.92 14.99
C GLY A 47 -9.71 3.53 14.80
N LYS A 48 -9.42 3.19 13.55
CA LYS A 48 -8.87 1.89 13.15
C LYS A 48 -7.51 1.57 13.76
N THR A 49 -6.57 2.48 13.59
CA THR A 49 -5.19 2.32 14.07
C THR A 49 -5.15 2.15 15.58
N VAL A 50 -5.86 3.00 16.33
CA VAL A 50 -6.02 2.86 17.78
C VAL A 50 -6.57 1.49 18.18
N SER A 51 -7.64 1.01 17.52
CA SER A 51 -8.29 -0.27 17.85
C SER A 51 -7.36 -1.45 17.61
N LEU A 52 -6.67 -1.44 16.48
CA LEU A 52 -5.68 -2.44 16.11
C LEU A 52 -4.49 -2.45 17.08
N LEU A 53 -3.90 -1.29 17.36
CA LEU A 53 -2.75 -1.19 18.27
C LEU A 53 -3.12 -1.61 19.70
N SER A 54 -4.29 -1.20 20.18
CA SER A 54 -4.77 -1.54 21.53
C SER A 54 -4.91 -3.04 21.72
N LEU A 55 -5.47 -3.74 20.73
CA LEU A 55 -5.65 -5.18 20.80
C LEU A 55 -4.34 -5.94 20.66
N ILE A 56 -3.51 -5.63 19.65
CA ILE A 56 -2.27 -6.37 19.41
C ILE A 56 -1.31 -6.21 20.60
N ILE A 57 -1.23 -5.02 21.18
CA ILE A 57 -0.40 -4.80 22.37
C ILE A 57 -0.95 -5.56 23.56
N ALA A 58 -2.27 -5.56 23.77
CA ALA A 58 -2.88 -6.39 24.81
C ALA A 58 -2.51 -7.87 24.61
N TYR A 59 -2.57 -8.36 23.36
CA TYR A 59 -2.19 -9.73 22.99
C TYR A 59 -0.72 -10.03 23.32
N GLN A 60 0.20 -9.14 22.92
CA GLN A 60 1.64 -9.26 23.16
C GLN A 60 2.02 -9.31 24.64
N GLN A 61 1.25 -8.64 25.50
CA GLN A 61 1.50 -8.55 26.94
C GLN A 61 0.80 -9.66 27.73
N HIS A 62 -0.32 -10.17 27.24
CA HIS A 62 -1.08 -11.23 27.91
C HIS A 62 -0.51 -12.61 27.65
N TYR A 63 -0.12 -12.91 26.41
CA TYR A 63 0.45 -14.20 26.04
C TYR A 63 1.99 -14.16 26.14
N PRO A 64 2.62 -15.23 26.67
CA PRO A 64 4.08 -15.29 26.84
C PRO A 64 4.85 -15.36 25.52
N GLU A 65 4.19 -15.73 24.42
CA GLU A 65 4.75 -15.63 23.08
C GLU A 65 4.82 -14.16 22.66
N HIS A 66 5.98 -13.53 22.85
CA HIS A 66 6.24 -12.16 22.43
C HIS A 66 6.31 -12.04 20.90
N ARG A 67 5.15 -12.08 20.24
CA ARG A 67 5.01 -11.88 18.79
C ARG A 67 5.24 -10.41 18.45
N LYS A 68 6.33 -10.10 17.75
CA LYS A 68 6.63 -8.72 17.32
C LYS A 68 5.57 -8.22 16.33
N LEU A 69 5.16 -6.96 16.48
CA LEU A 69 4.23 -6.30 15.56
C LEU A 69 5.01 -5.52 14.51
N ILE A 70 4.71 -5.81 13.25
CA ILE A 70 5.18 -5.10 12.08
C ILE A 70 3.99 -4.34 11.49
N TYR A 71 3.97 -3.02 11.66
CA TYR A 71 2.96 -2.14 11.10
C TYR A 71 3.48 -1.53 9.80
N CYS A 72 2.79 -1.83 8.71
CA CYS A 72 3.12 -1.33 7.39
C CYS A 72 2.06 -0.30 6.95
N SER A 73 2.51 0.92 6.70
CA SER A 73 1.68 1.99 6.14
C SER A 73 2.18 2.39 4.75
N ARG A 74 1.41 3.18 4.00
CA ARG A 74 1.84 3.64 2.68
C ARG A 74 2.68 4.90 2.79
N THR A 75 2.18 5.92 3.49
CA THR A 75 2.77 7.27 3.50
C THR A 75 3.51 7.59 4.80
N MET A 76 4.44 8.55 4.74
CA MET A 76 5.20 9.01 5.91
C MET A 76 4.29 9.64 6.98
N SER A 77 3.27 10.40 6.56
CA SER A 77 2.34 11.05 7.47
C SER A 77 1.50 10.04 8.26
N GLU A 78 1.15 8.90 7.67
CA GLU A 78 0.50 7.80 8.39
C GLU A 78 1.44 7.12 9.39
N ILE A 79 2.72 6.91 9.03
CA ILE A 79 3.72 6.36 9.96
C ILE A 79 3.85 7.25 11.20
N GLU A 80 3.92 8.57 11.02
CA GLU A 80 3.99 9.52 12.13
C GLU A 80 2.73 9.52 13.00
N LYS A 81 1.54 9.44 12.39
CA LYS A 81 0.26 9.33 13.12
C LYS A 81 0.20 8.04 13.93
N ALA A 82 0.55 6.90 13.35
CA ALA A 82 0.56 5.62 14.05
C ALA A 82 1.55 5.62 15.23
N LEU A 83 2.73 6.25 15.08
CA LEU A 83 3.68 6.41 16.19
C LEU A 83 3.15 7.32 17.29
N ALA A 84 2.44 8.40 16.94
CA ALA A 84 1.83 9.30 17.90
C ALA A 84 0.69 8.61 18.69
N GLU A 85 -0.15 7.83 18.01
CA GLU A 85 -1.20 7.02 18.65
C GLU A 85 -0.61 5.94 19.55
N LEU A 86 0.43 5.25 19.09
CA LEU A 86 1.15 4.26 19.89
C LEU A 86 1.73 4.88 21.17
N LYS A 87 2.30 6.08 21.07
CA LYS A 87 2.83 6.82 22.22
C LYS A 87 1.73 7.22 23.20
N ALA A 88 0.57 7.67 22.70
CA ALA A 88 -0.58 7.99 23.54
C ALA A 88 -1.12 6.75 24.27
N LEU A 89 -1.19 5.62 23.57
CA LEU A 89 -1.60 4.34 24.16
C LEU A 89 -0.65 3.89 25.27
N MET A 90 0.68 3.93 25.05
CA MET A 90 1.65 3.57 26.08
C MET A 90 1.59 4.49 27.31
N LYS A 91 1.38 5.79 27.08
CA LYS A 91 1.18 6.74 28.18
C LYS A 91 -0.04 6.38 29.03
N PHE A 92 -1.17 6.10 28.38
CA PHE A 92 -2.40 5.68 29.05
C PHE A 92 -2.19 4.37 29.83
N ARG A 93 -1.49 3.39 29.27
CA ARG A 93 -1.17 2.14 29.96
C ARG A 93 -0.32 2.36 31.21
N ALA A 94 0.70 3.20 31.13
CA ALA A 94 1.56 3.52 32.28
C ALA A 94 0.78 4.20 33.42
N GLU A 95 -0.17 5.07 33.09
CA GLU A 95 -1.06 5.73 34.06
C GLU A 95 -2.00 4.72 34.74
N GLU A 96 -2.60 3.80 33.98
CA GLU A 96 -3.54 2.80 34.51
C GLU A 96 -2.85 1.66 35.30
N LEU A 97 -1.63 1.27 34.91
CA LEU A 97 -0.87 0.19 35.56
C LEU A 97 0.04 0.66 36.69
N GLY A 98 0.28 1.97 36.81
CA GLY A 98 1.13 2.58 37.84
C GLY A 98 2.63 2.31 37.69
N HIS A 99 3.07 1.68 36.60
CA HIS A 99 4.49 1.46 36.27
C HIS A 99 4.69 1.51 34.75
N VAL A 100 5.94 1.76 34.33
CA VAL A 100 6.31 1.78 32.91
C VAL A 100 6.75 0.39 32.49
N GLU A 101 6.02 -0.21 31.56
CA GLU A 101 6.35 -1.50 30.96
C GLU A 101 7.65 -1.41 30.13
N ASP A 102 8.39 -2.53 30.02
CA ASP A 102 9.53 -2.63 29.11
C ASP A 102 9.03 -2.76 27.66
N PHE A 103 8.77 -1.61 27.04
CA PHE A 103 8.21 -1.53 25.70
C PHE A 103 9.03 -0.61 24.80
N ARG A 104 9.33 -1.08 23.59
CA ARG A 104 10.07 -0.33 22.58
C ARG A 104 9.27 -0.27 21.28
N GLY A 105 8.87 0.94 20.91
CA GLY A 105 8.20 1.24 19.64
C GLY A 105 9.08 2.13 18.77
N LEU A 106 9.28 1.77 17.50
CA LEU A 106 10.19 2.47 16.61
C LEU A 106 9.58 2.72 15.23
N GLY A 107 9.77 3.95 14.73
CA GLY A 107 9.50 4.31 13.34
C GLY A 107 10.73 4.17 12.45
N LEU A 108 10.59 3.54 11.29
CA LEU A 108 11.64 3.44 10.28
C LEU A 108 11.21 4.13 8.97
N THR A 109 12.10 4.98 8.45
CA THR A 109 11.93 5.67 7.17
C THR A 109 13.26 5.74 6.39
N SER A 110 13.26 6.40 5.23
CA SER A 110 14.42 6.53 4.37
C SER A 110 15.54 7.37 5.00
N ARG A 111 16.78 7.19 4.51
CA ARG A 111 17.94 7.97 4.96
C ARG A 111 17.75 9.46 4.76
N LYS A 112 17.02 9.87 3.71
CA LYS A 112 16.66 11.27 3.45
C LYS A 112 16.00 11.94 4.64
N ASN A 113 15.14 11.23 5.38
CA ASN A 113 14.39 11.79 6.49
C ASN A 113 15.12 11.65 7.83
N LEU A 114 16.03 10.68 7.97
CA LEU A 114 16.74 10.37 9.22
C LEU A 114 18.21 10.86 9.25
N CYS A 115 18.71 11.49 8.18
CA CYS A 115 20.11 11.94 8.11
C CYS A 115 20.33 13.28 8.82
N LEU A 116 21.33 13.32 9.71
CA LEU A 116 21.79 14.53 10.41
C LEU A 116 23.04 15.17 9.79
N HIS A 117 23.72 14.48 8.86
CA HIS A 117 24.98 14.97 8.30
C HIS A 117 24.74 16.23 7.44
N PRO A 118 25.42 17.37 7.71
CA PRO A 118 25.06 18.65 7.12
C PRO A 118 25.26 18.73 5.60
N SER A 119 26.23 18.00 5.04
CA SER A 119 26.42 17.93 3.59
C SER A 119 25.35 17.09 2.90
N VAL A 120 24.93 15.98 3.54
CA VAL A 120 24.00 15.02 2.96
C VAL A 120 22.55 15.48 3.11
N LYS A 121 22.21 16.12 4.25
CA LYS A 121 20.86 16.62 4.56
C LYS A 121 20.38 17.70 3.58
N ARG A 122 21.29 18.40 2.90
CA ARG A 122 20.95 19.43 1.89
C ARG A 122 20.42 18.82 0.58
N GLU A 123 20.71 17.56 0.32
CA GLU A 123 20.35 16.90 -0.93
C GLU A 123 18.85 16.60 -0.98
N LYS A 124 18.22 16.89 -2.14
CA LYS A 124 16.79 16.69 -2.33
C LYS A 124 16.44 15.26 -2.75
N SER A 125 17.35 14.58 -3.45
CA SER A 125 17.11 13.24 -4.01
C SER A 125 17.51 12.14 -3.02
N GLY A 126 16.64 11.16 -2.82
CA GLY A 126 16.92 10.02 -1.94
C GLY A 126 18.11 9.17 -2.42
N ALA A 127 18.22 8.93 -3.73
CA ALA A 127 19.31 8.15 -4.30
C ALA A 127 20.69 8.78 -4.06
N ILE A 128 20.77 10.11 -4.17
CA ILE A 128 21.99 10.89 -3.89
C ILE A 128 22.34 10.83 -2.41
N VAL A 129 21.34 10.99 -1.54
CA VAL A 129 21.52 10.85 -0.08
C VAL A 129 22.10 9.49 0.27
N ASP A 130 21.59 8.42 -0.34
CA ASP A 130 22.04 7.06 -0.07
C ASP A 130 23.48 6.84 -0.56
N ALA A 131 23.82 7.32 -1.75
CA ALA A 131 25.16 7.24 -2.32
C ALA A 131 26.19 8.00 -1.48
N ARG A 132 25.87 9.25 -1.07
CA ARG A 132 26.72 10.07 -0.20
C ARG A 132 26.85 9.51 1.21
N CYS A 133 25.78 8.95 1.76
CA CYS A 133 25.85 8.27 3.05
C CYS A 133 26.83 7.09 2.97
N ARG A 134 26.79 6.30 1.89
CA ARG A 134 27.72 5.20 1.66
C ARG A 134 29.16 5.68 1.47
N SER A 135 29.40 6.74 0.71
CA SER A 135 30.76 7.26 0.52
C SER A 135 31.42 7.69 1.84
N LEU A 136 30.63 7.98 2.88
CA LEU A 136 31.11 8.35 4.22
C LEU A 136 31.15 7.19 5.23
N THR A 137 30.46 6.07 4.95
CA THR A 137 30.26 4.98 5.92
C THR A 137 30.83 3.64 5.49
N ALA A 138 31.20 3.47 4.21
CA ALA A 138 31.68 2.20 3.69
C ALA A 138 32.93 1.69 4.43
N GLY A 139 33.02 0.39 4.66
CA GLY A 139 34.10 -0.24 5.43
C GLY A 139 35.50 0.09 4.92
N PHE A 140 35.72 0.17 3.60
CA PHE A 140 37.03 0.53 3.05
C PHE A 140 37.46 1.98 3.39
N VAL A 141 36.50 2.89 3.59
CA VAL A 141 36.76 4.27 4.03
C VAL A 141 37.23 4.27 5.48
N LYS A 142 36.64 3.43 6.32
CA LYS A 142 37.07 3.22 7.71
C LYS A 142 38.48 2.61 7.77
N GLU A 143 38.75 1.57 6.98
CA GLU A 143 40.07 0.94 6.91
C GLU A 143 41.15 1.95 6.47
N LYS A 144 40.84 2.86 5.52
CA LYS A 144 41.77 3.94 5.11
C LYS A 144 42.02 4.96 6.21
N LYS A 145 40.98 5.33 6.97
CA LYS A 145 41.11 6.20 8.13
C LYS A 145 41.96 5.55 9.24
N GLU A 146 41.79 4.25 9.48
CA GLU A 146 42.62 3.49 10.43
C GLU A 146 44.09 3.42 9.99
N LYS A 147 44.34 3.33 8.68
CA LYS A 147 45.69 3.44 8.08
C LYS A 147 46.30 4.84 8.16
N GLY A 148 45.57 5.84 8.66
CA GLY A 148 46.04 7.21 8.84
C GLY A 148 45.87 8.11 7.61
N GLU A 149 45.13 7.69 6.59
CA GLU A 149 44.81 8.54 5.44
C GLU A 149 43.75 9.59 5.81
N SER A 150 43.89 10.82 5.29
CA SER A 150 42.92 11.89 5.53
C SER A 150 41.65 11.70 4.68
N VAL A 151 40.71 10.91 5.21
CA VAL A 151 39.41 10.64 4.56
C VAL A 151 38.26 11.18 5.40
N GLU A 152 37.27 11.79 4.74
CA GLU A 152 36.06 12.25 5.41
C GLU A 152 35.17 11.07 5.82
N THR A 153 34.85 10.95 7.11
CA THR A 153 33.90 9.94 7.62
C THR A 153 32.72 10.59 8.31
N CYS A 154 31.65 9.82 8.47
CA CYS A 154 30.47 10.27 9.20
C CYS A 154 30.67 10.18 10.72
N ILE A 155 30.81 11.33 11.38
CA ILE A 155 30.95 11.43 12.85
C ILE A 155 29.81 10.69 13.59
N TYR A 156 28.58 10.81 13.09
CA TYR A 156 27.40 10.20 13.71
C TYR A 156 27.40 8.66 13.65
N HIS A 157 28.01 8.07 12.63
CA HIS A 157 28.08 6.63 12.45
C HIS A 157 29.24 6.03 13.24
N ASP A 158 30.41 6.67 13.19
CA ASP A 158 31.61 6.22 13.92
C ASP A 158 31.35 6.14 15.43
N ASN A 159 30.59 7.09 15.99
CA ASN A 159 30.20 7.06 17.41
C ASN A 159 29.24 5.91 17.77
N LEU A 160 28.47 5.41 16.79
CA LEU A 160 27.50 4.34 17.01
C LEU A 160 28.18 2.98 17.18
N ASP A 161 29.33 2.78 16.54
CA ASP A 161 30.10 1.53 16.61
C ASP A 161 30.75 1.32 17.98
N LEU A 162 30.90 2.38 18.76
CA LEU A 162 31.40 2.33 20.13
C LEU A 162 30.34 1.88 21.15
N LEU A 163 29.07 1.78 20.73
CA LEU A 163 27.92 1.50 21.60
C LEU A 163 27.34 0.12 21.32
N GLU A 164 26.87 -0.53 22.39
CA GLU A 164 26.23 -1.84 22.28
C GLU A 164 24.87 -1.73 21.56
N PRO A 165 24.57 -2.64 20.60
CA PRO A 165 23.32 -2.59 19.82
C PRO A 165 22.03 -2.67 20.64
N HIS A 166 22.05 -3.29 21.82
CA HIS A 166 20.83 -3.51 22.62
C HIS A 166 20.35 -2.27 23.39
N ASN A 167 21.22 -1.28 23.62
CA ASN A 167 20.94 -0.14 24.50
C ASN A 167 21.24 1.21 23.83
N LEU A 168 20.97 1.32 22.53
CA LEU A 168 21.18 2.57 21.79
C LEU A 168 20.13 3.63 22.14
N ILE A 169 18.89 3.19 22.41
CA ILE A 169 17.78 4.04 22.82
C ILE A 169 17.11 3.47 24.07
N PRO A 170 16.70 4.33 25.03
CA PRO A 170 15.97 3.85 26.19
C PRO A 170 14.55 3.40 25.83
N ASN A 171 13.92 2.70 26.76
CA ASN A 171 12.56 2.19 26.64
C ASN A 171 11.57 3.33 26.38
N GLY A 172 10.60 3.06 25.51
CA GLY A 172 9.60 4.02 25.08
C GLY A 172 9.30 3.96 23.59
N VAL A 173 8.36 4.82 23.17
CA VAL A 173 7.93 4.97 21.78
C VAL A 173 8.63 6.17 21.16
N TRP A 174 9.41 5.92 20.11
CA TRP A 174 10.21 6.92 19.42
C TRP A 174 9.54 7.34 18.11
N THR A 175 9.08 8.58 18.07
CA THR A 175 8.68 9.23 16.82
C THR A 175 9.92 9.58 15.99
N LEU A 176 9.75 9.81 14.69
CA LEU A 176 10.85 10.18 13.78
C LEU A 176 11.60 11.43 14.27
N ASP A 177 10.85 12.49 14.61
CA ASP A 177 11.40 13.71 15.21
C ASP A 177 12.08 13.48 16.55
N GLY A 178 11.52 12.58 17.38
CA GLY A 178 12.11 12.21 18.66
C GLY A 178 13.48 11.57 18.48
N LEU A 179 13.59 10.66 17.50
CA LEU A 179 14.84 9.98 17.18
C LEU A 179 15.88 10.94 16.57
N LEU A 180 15.46 11.87 15.72
CA LEU A 180 16.33 12.91 15.17
C LEU A 180 16.93 13.78 16.28
N ARG A 181 16.09 14.28 17.20
CA ARG A 181 16.54 15.11 18.35
C ARG A 181 17.48 14.33 19.26
N TYR A 182 17.19 13.05 19.52
CA TYR A 182 18.04 12.20 20.33
C TYR A 182 19.41 11.97 19.68
N GLY A 183 19.43 11.69 18.37
CA GLY A 183 20.67 11.52 17.61
C GLY A 183 21.51 12.79 17.52
N GLU A 184 20.88 13.96 17.49
CA GLU A 184 21.59 15.26 17.52
C GLU A 184 22.25 15.50 18.88
N GLN A 185 21.55 15.22 19.98
CA GLN A 185 22.06 15.38 21.35
C GLN A 185 23.22 14.42 21.67
N HIS A 186 23.10 13.15 21.27
CA HIS A 186 24.07 12.10 21.57
C HIS A 186 25.11 11.91 20.46
N LYS A 187 25.03 12.70 19.38
CA LYS A 187 25.87 12.57 18.17
C LYS A 187 25.88 11.15 17.61
N GLN A 188 24.72 10.52 17.55
CA GLN A 188 24.49 9.18 17.00
C GLN A 188 23.70 9.28 15.70
N CYS A 189 23.89 8.34 14.77
CA CYS A 189 23.17 8.34 13.50
C CYS A 189 21.77 7.74 13.67
N PRO A 190 20.68 8.53 13.53
CA PRO A 190 19.30 8.04 13.77
C PRO A 190 18.92 6.85 12.90
N TYR A 191 19.35 6.87 11.62
CA TYR A 191 19.06 5.79 10.68
C TYR A 191 19.66 4.44 11.10
N PHE A 192 20.96 4.42 11.43
CA PHE A 192 21.63 3.18 11.84
C PHE A 192 21.22 2.77 13.27
N THR A 193 20.92 3.73 14.15
CA THR A 193 20.31 3.46 15.45
C THR A 193 18.98 2.71 15.28
N ALA A 194 18.07 3.22 14.45
CA ALA A 194 16.79 2.56 14.19
C ALA A 194 16.99 1.14 13.62
N ARG A 195 17.94 1.00 12.68
CA ARG A 195 18.22 -0.30 12.06
C ARG A 195 18.77 -1.33 13.05
N ARG A 196 19.80 -0.99 13.84
CA ARG A 196 20.38 -1.92 14.84
C ARG A 196 19.39 -2.28 15.96
N MET A 197 18.49 -1.36 16.31
CA MET A 197 17.46 -1.58 17.34
C MET A 197 16.27 -2.42 16.87
N MET A 198 16.11 -2.63 15.56
CA MET A 198 14.97 -3.32 14.96
C MET A 198 14.71 -4.70 15.56
N GLN A 199 15.78 -5.44 15.88
CA GLN A 199 15.68 -6.76 16.48
C GLN A 199 15.09 -6.74 17.91
N TYR A 200 15.31 -5.66 18.66
CA TYR A 200 14.92 -5.53 20.06
C TYR A 200 13.60 -4.77 20.29
N CYS A 201 12.97 -4.24 19.24
CA CYS A 201 11.69 -3.54 19.34
C CYS A 201 10.49 -4.49 19.37
N ASN A 202 9.45 -4.17 20.16
CA ASN A 202 8.18 -4.89 20.18
C ASN A 202 7.27 -4.49 19.01
N VAL A 203 7.32 -3.21 18.63
CA VAL A 203 6.53 -2.64 17.53
C VAL A 203 7.44 -1.87 16.59
N ILE A 204 7.32 -2.15 15.29
CA ILE A 204 8.05 -1.45 14.24
C ILE A 204 7.04 -0.92 13.24
N ILE A 205 7.17 0.36 12.88
CA ILE A 205 6.29 1.03 11.93
C ILE A 205 7.11 1.51 10.73
N TYR A 206 6.82 0.99 9.53
CA TYR A 206 7.50 1.40 8.29
C TYR A 206 6.62 1.34 7.05
N SER A 207 7.17 1.69 5.88
CA SER A 207 6.43 1.71 4.62
C SER A 207 6.34 0.33 3.95
N TYR A 208 5.27 0.05 3.18
CA TYR A 208 5.12 -1.19 2.40
C TYR A 208 6.36 -1.60 1.61
N HIS A 209 7.06 -0.62 1.03
CA HIS A 209 8.23 -0.87 0.20
C HIS A 209 9.33 -1.61 0.97
N TYR A 210 9.43 -1.47 2.30
CA TYR A 210 10.45 -2.19 3.08
C TYR A 210 10.16 -3.69 3.19
N LEU A 211 8.91 -4.11 3.01
CA LEU A 211 8.49 -5.52 3.11
C LEU A 211 8.22 -6.16 1.75
N LEU A 212 7.74 -5.37 0.78
CA LEU A 212 7.35 -5.86 -0.54
C LEU A 212 8.44 -5.67 -1.60
N ASP A 213 9.29 -4.65 -1.49
CA ASP A 213 10.42 -4.51 -2.42
C ASP A 213 11.45 -5.57 -2.06
N PRO A 214 11.70 -6.55 -2.94
CA PRO A 214 12.63 -7.62 -2.63
C PRO A 214 14.06 -7.13 -2.37
N LYS A 215 14.47 -5.99 -2.95
CA LYS A 215 15.80 -5.40 -2.75
C LYS A 215 16.01 -4.97 -1.30
N ILE A 216 14.93 -4.61 -0.60
CA ILE A 216 14.97 -4.11 0.77
C ILE A 216 14.51 -5.20 1.74
N ALA A 217 13.45 -5.92 1.36
CA ALA A 217 12.82 -6.94 2.16
C ALA A 217 13.79 -8.05 2.56
N GLU A 218 14.71 -8.49 1.71
CA GLU A 218 15.67 -9.54 2.10
C GLU A 218 16.51 -9.13 3.33
N ARG A 219 16.87 -7.84 3.43
CA ARG A 219 17.69 -7.34 4.55
C ARG A 219 16.87 -7.20 5.82
N VAL A 220 15.69 -6.58 5.68
CA VAL A 220 14.80 -6.29 6.81
C VAL A 220 14.16 -7.57 7.33
N SER A 221 13.70 -8.43 6.42
CA SER A 221 13.00 -9.64 6.79
C SER A 221 13.91 -10.62 7.52
N LYS A 222 15.17 -10.84 7.10
CA LYS A 222 16.12 -11.78 7.78
C LYS A 222 16.24 -11.56 9.29
N GLU A 223 16.05 -10.33 9.77
CA GLU A 223 16.12 -9.97 11.19
C GLU A 223 14.87 -10.36 12.00
N PHE A 224 13.80 -10.82 11.35
CA PHE A 224 12.51 -11.15 11.98
C PHE A 224 12.24 -12.65 12.06
N SER A 225 11.66 -13.08 13.18
CA SER A 225 11.11 -14.43 13.37
C SER A 225 9.82 -14.64 12.56
N LYS A 226 9.42 -15.90 12.39
CA LYS A 226 8.19 -16.29 11.68
C LYS A 226 6.91 -15.94 12.46
N ASP A 227 7.04 -15.81 13.78
CA ASP A 227 5.92 -15.57 14.71
C ASP A 227 5.51 -14.09 14.78
N CYS A 228 6.04 -13.23 13.91
CA CYS A 228 5.65 -11.82 13.85
C CYS A 228 4.24 -11.65 13.28
N ILE A 229 3.53 -10.65 13.79
CA ILE A 229 2.23 -10.21 13.30
C ILE A 229 2.47 -9.05 12.32
N VAL A 230 2.08 -9.22 11.06
CA VAL A 230 2.20 -8.18 10.02
C VAL A 230 0.85 -7.53 9.78
N VAL A 231 0.82 -6.20 9.79
CA VAL A 231 -0.39 -5.40 9.54
C VAL A 231 -0.14 -4.51 8.34
N PHE A 232 -0.93 -4.67 7.29
CA PHE A 232 -1.02 -3.71 6.19
C PHE A 232 -2.22 -2.79 6.43
N ASP A 233 -1.93 -1.55 6.85
CA ASP A 233 -2.92 -0.49 6.99
C ASP A 233 -3.10 0.26 5.67
N GLU A 234 -4.31 0.72 5.33
CA GLU A 234 -4.68 1.34 4.04
C GLU A 234 -4.28 0.53 2.79
N ALA A 235 -4.35 -0.80 2.91
CA ALA A 235 -3.85 -1.76 1.92
C ALA A 235 -4.65 -1.86 0.61
N HIS A 236 -5.39 -0.81 0.23
CA HIS A 236 -6.21 -0.83 -0.98
C HIS A 236 -5.35 -0.94 -2.24
N ASN A 237 -4.14 -0.37 -2.29
CA ASN A 237 -3.23 -0.34 -3.45
C ASN A 237 -2.06 -1.35 -3.40
N ILE A 238 -2.18 -2.41 -2.59
CA ILE A 238 -1.11 -3.40 -2.41
C ILE A 238 -0.70 -4.08 -3.74
N ASP A 239 -1.66 -4.30 -4.64
CA ASP A 239 -1.45 -4.89 -5.95
C ASP A 239 -0.54 -4.03 -6.84
N ASN A 240 -0.79 -2.71 -6.86
CA ASN A 240 0.03 -1.77 -7.62
C ASN A 240 1.45 -1.69 -7.06
N VAL A 241 1.61 -1.68 -5.72
CA VAL A 241 2.93 -1.64 -5.07
C VAL A 241 3.74 -2.90 -5.39
N CYS A 242 3.09 -4.07 -5.40
CA CYS A 242 3.73 -5.33 -5.79
C CYS A 242 4.22 -5.30 -7.25
N ILE A 243 3.39 -4.78 -8.15
CA ILE A 243 3.70 -4.67 -9.57
C ILE A 243 4.84 -3.68 -9.81
N GLU A 244 4.78 -2.50 -9.21
CA GLU A 244 5.82 -1.46 -9.33
C GLU A 244 7.18 -1.94 -8.78
N SER A 245 7.18 -2.75 -7.71
CA SER A 245 8.42 -3.24 -7.09
C SER A 245 9.22 -4.19 -7.99
N LEU A 246 8.54 -4.97 -8.83
CA LEU A 246 9.15 -5.95 -9.74
C LEU A 246 9.25 -5.46 -11.19
N SER A 247 8.55 -4.38 -11.54
CA SER A 247 8.60 -3.80 -12.88
C SER A 247 9.83 -2.90 -13.03
N THR A 248 10.32 -2.74 -14.26
CA THR A 248 11.48 -1.88 -14.55
C THR A 248 11.35 -1.27 -15.93
N ASP A 249 11.56 0.04 -16.02
CA ASP A 249 11.53 0.78 -17.27
C ASP A 249 12.95 1.16 -17.70
N ILE A 250 13.28 0.86 -18.95
CA ILE A 250 14.57 1.22 -19.56
C ILE A 250 14.31 2.22 -20.69
N THR A 251 14.93 3.39 -20.56
CA THR A 251 14.90 4.45 -21.57
C THR A 251 16.20 4.50 -22.36
N GLU A 252 16.17 5.07 -23.57
CA GLU A 252 17.39 5.27 -24.37
C GLU A 252 18.46 6.07 -23.60
N LYS A 253 18.05 7.12 -22.88
CA LYS A 253 18.94 7.91 -22.01
C LYS A 253 19.58 7.06 -20.90
N SER A 254 18.84 6.11 -20.33
CA SER A 254 19.40 5.18 -19.33
C SER A 254 20.47 4.29 -19.98
N LEU A 255 20.25 3.77 -21.19
CA LEU A 255 21.24 2.96 -21.92
C LEU A 255 22.49 3.76 -22.31
N GLU A 256 22.36 5.02 -22.72
CA GLU A 256 23.50 5.89 -23.00
C GLU A 256 24.36 6.11 -21.75
N ARG A 257 23.71 6.38 -20.61
CA ARG A 257 24.41 6.51 -19.32
C ARG A 257 25.02 5.19 -18.86
N ALA A 258 24.33 4.06 -19.05
CA ALA A 258 24.85 2.73 -18.75
C ALA A 258 26.09 2.41 -19.59
N THR A 259 26.13 2.85 -20.85
CA THR A 259 27.31 2.72 -21.73
C THR A 259 28.51 3.47 -21.18
N ARG A 260 28.31 4.72 -20.75
CA ARG A 260 29.35 5.52 -20.09
C ARG A 260 29.80 4.88 -18.78
N GLY A 261 28.86 4.38 -17.97
CA GLY A 261 29.14 3.64 -16.74
C GLY A 261 29.99 2.38 -16.99
N ALA A 262 29.67 1.60 -18.03
CA ALA A 262 30.45 0.44 -18.42
C ALA A 262 31.87 0.79 -18.91
N GLN A 263 32.03 1.92 -19.62
CA GLN A 263 33.36 2.40 -20.04
C GLN A 263 34.19 2.88 -18.85
N ASN A 264 33.58 3.59 -17.91
CA ASN A 264 34.23 4.02 -16.68
C ASN A 264 34.67 2.82 -15.84
N LEU A 265 33.82 1.79 -15.76
CA LEU A 265 34.12 0.54 -15.07
C LEU A 265 35.35 -0.15 -15.68
N GLU A 266 35.39 -0.25 -17.02
CA GLU A 266 36.54 -0.82 -17.73
C GLU A 266 37.83 -0.04 -17.48
N ASN A 267 37.78 1.30 -17.56
CA ASN A 267 38.95 2.13 -17.27
C ASN A 267 39.44 1.93 -15.83
N LYS A 268 38.52 1.81 -14.87
CA LYS A 268 38.86 1.58 -13.46
C LYS A 268 39.45 0.20 -13.22
N ILE A 269 38.94 -0.83 -13.90
CA ILE A 269 39.49 -2.20 -13.85
C ILE A 269 40.92 -2.20 -14.42
N SER A 270 41.17 -1.50 -15.52
CA SER A 270 42.51 -1.37 -16.10
C SER A 270 43.49 -0.68 -15.14
N GLN A 271 43.07 0.43 -14.51
CA GLN A 271 43.87 1.09 -13.48
C GLN A 271 44.17 0.17 -12.30
N MET A 272 43.16 -0.54 -11.79
CA MET A 272 43.31 -1.44 -10.65
C MET A 272 44.23 -2.63 -10.97
N LYS A 273 44.23 -3.09 -12.22
CA LYS A 273 45.13 -4.16 -12.67
C LYS A 273 46.61 -3.71 -12.66
N GLU A 274 46.85 -2.42 -12.91
CA GLU A 274 48.19 -1.83 -12.84
C GLU A 274 48.63 -1.57 -11.39
N THR A 275 47.71 -1.17 -10.51
CA THR A 275 48.04 -0.84 -9.10
C THR A 275 48.00 -2.05 -8.17
N ASP A 276 46.95 -2.87 -8.21
CA ASP A 276 46.63 -3.91 -7.21
C ASP A 276 46.02 -5.18 -7.83
N ARG A 277 46.84 -5.94 -8.57
CA ARG A 277 46.41 -7.20 -9.20
C ARG A 277 45.95 -8.26 -8.19
N GLU A 278 46.58 -8.29 -7.01
CA GLU A 278 46.28 -9.28 -5.96
C GLU A 278 44.82 -9.19 -5.47
N GLN A 279 44.23 -7.99 -5.40
CA GLN A 279 42.83 -7.85 -4.99
C GLN A 279 41.85 -8.47 -6.00
N LEU A 280 42.13 -8.34 -7.30
CA LEU A 280 41.33 -8.95 -8.36
C LEU A 280 41.48 -10.48 -8.40
N GLU A 281 42.68 -11.00 -8.12
CA GLU A 281 42.93 -12.44 -7.99
C GLU A 281 42.22 -13.02 -6.76
N ASN A 282 42.26 -12.31 -5.63
CA ASN A 282 41.53 -12.69 -4.42
C ASN A 282 40.00 -12.69 -4.65
N GLU A 283 39.46 -11.71 -5.38
CA GLU A 283 38.05 -11.71 -5.77
C GLU A 283 37.72 -12.93 -6.64
N TYR A 284 38.54 -13.21 -7.65
CA TYR A 284 38.35 -14.37 -8.51
C TYR A 284 38.30 -15.67 -7.70
N GLN A 285 39.21 -15.83 -6.74
CA GLN A 285 39.26 -17.01 -5.89
C GLN A 285 38.02 -17.14 -4.99
N LYS A 286 37.56 -16.04 -4.38
CA LYS A 286 36.30 -15.99 -3.62
C LYS A 286 35.10 -16.42 -4.46
N LEU A 287 35.02 -15.99 -5.72
CA LEU A 287 33.95 -16.38 -6.64
C LEU A 287 34.01 -17.85 -7.08
N VAL A 288 35.17 -18.49 -6.97
CA VAL A 288 35.37 -19.92 -7.28
C VAL A 288 34.97 -20.80 -6.08
N GLU A 289 35.31 -20.37 -4.87
CA GLU A 289 35.01 -21.07 -3.61
C GLU A 289 33.52 -21.03 -3.27
N GLY A 290 32.77 -20.06 -3.81
CA GLY A 290 31.33 -19.93 -3.69
C GLY A 290 30.92 -18.66 -2.97
N LEU A 291 29.77 -18.09 -3.34
CA LEU A 291 29.29 -16.80 -2.85
C LEU A 291 28.96 -16.78 -1.34
N ARG A 292 28.71 -17.94 -0.73
CA ARG A 292 28.05 -18.01 0.59
C ARG A 292 28.98 -17.75 1.78
N ASP A 293 30.21 -18.24 1.75
CA ASP A 293 31.16 -18.08 2.88
C ASP A 293 31.74 -16.65 2.97
N ALA A 294 31.68 -15.86 1.88
CA ALA A 294 32.20 -14.50 1.84
C ALA A 294 31.19 -13.42 2.25
N ASP A 295 29.88 -13.64 2.08
CA ASP A 295 28.83 -12.66 2.41
C ASP A 295 28.34 -12.75 3.87
N GLU A 296 28.56 -13.88 4.58
CA GLU A 296 28.18 -14.02 5.99
C GLU A 296 29.07 -13.22 6.96
N ALA A 297 30.32 -12.91 6.59
CA ALA A 297 31.30 -12.33 7.53
C ALA A 297 31.35 -10.79 7.60
N ARG A 298 30.69 -10.04 6.70
CA ARG A 298 30.74 -8.55 6.66
C ARG A 298 29.39 -7.91 6.26
N GLN A 299 28.33 -8.27 6.99
CA GLN A 299 26.93 -7.95 6.69
C GLN A 299 26.51 -6.47 6.86
N GLU A 300 27.37 -5.56 7.34
CA GLU A 300 26.95 -4.16 7.58
C GLU A 300 26.94 -3.27 6.32
N ASP A 301 27.70 -3.64 5.28
CA ASP A 301 27.98 -2.79 4.09
C ASP A 301 27.15 -3.11 2.83
N THR A 302 26.21 -4.04 2.91
CA THR A 302 25.43 -4.53 1.77
C THR A 302 24.40 -3.49 1.32
N PHE A 303 24.79 -2.52 0.50
CA PHE A 303 23.89 -1.52 -0.11
C PHE A 303 23.15 -2.05 -1.36
N MET A 304 23.66 -3.10 -2.01
CA MET A 304 22.98 -3.77 -3.13
C MET A 304 22.58 -5.18 -2.70
N ALA A 305 21.27 -5.45 -2.71
CA ALA A 305 20.72 -6.78 -2.54
C ALA A 305 19.93 -7.07 -3.81
N ASN A 306 20.04 -8.31 -4.25
CA ASN A 306 19.57 -8.78 -5.53
C ASN A 306 18.05 -8.91 -5.47
N PRO A 307 17.28 -8.39 -6.45
CA PRO A 307 15.86 -8.65 -6.48
C PRO A 307 15.61 -10.12 -6.83
N VAL A 308 15.33 -10.90 -5.77
CA VAL A 308 14.77 -12.25 -5.76
C VAL A 308 15.47 -13.22 -6.71
N LEU A 309 16.62 -13.71 -6.27
CA LEU A 309 16.94 -15.10 -6.59
C LEU A 309 16.26 -15.97 -5.52
N PRO A 310 15.52 -17.02 -5.92
CA PRO A 310 15.20 -18.12 -5.02
C PRO A 310 16.42 -18.55 -4.20
N ASP A 311 16.23 -18.88 -2.90
CA ASP A 311 17.32 -19.30 -1.99
C ASP A 311 18.17 -20.47 -2.54
N ASP A 312 17.62 -21.23 -3.50
CA ASP A 312 18.32 -22.31 -4.18
C ASP A 312 19.33 -21.84 -5.23
N LEU A 313 19.16 -20.65 -5.83
CA LEU A 313 20.12 -20.07 -6.78
C LEU A 313 21.32 -19.42 -6.09
N LEU A 314 21.18 -18.98 -4.84
CA LEU A 314 22.28 -18.45 -4.01
C LEU A 314 23.33 -19.52 -3.66
N LYS A 315 23.01 -20.81 -3.86
CA LYS A 315 23.92 -21.94 -3.61
C LYS A 315 24.79 -22.29 -4.82
N GLU A 316 24.51 -21.73 -5.99
CA GLU A 316 25.25 -22.04 -7.21
C GLU A 316 26.49 -21.14 -7.39
N ALA A 317 27.59 -21.74 -7.83
CA ALA A 317 28.79 -21.00 -8.16
C ALA A 317 28.59 -20.14 -9.42
N VAL A 318 29.15 -18.93 -9.40
CA VAL A 318 29.11 -17.99 -10.54
C VAL A 318 29.72 -18.66 -11.79
N PRO A 319 29.03 -18.58 -12.95
CA PRO A 319 29.53 -19.15 -14.21
C PRO A 319 30.92 -18.63 -14.58
N GLY A 320 31.79 -19.55 -15.04
CA GLY A 320 33.18 -19.25 -15.39
C GLY A 320 33.36 -18.06 -16.36
N ASN A 321 32.40 -17.88 -17.27
CA ASN A 321 32.43 -16.83 -18.30
C ASN A 321 32.38 -15.40 -17.73
N ILE A 322 31.80 -15.19 -16.55
CA ILE A 322 31.64 -13.86 -15.93
C ILE A 322 32.51 -13.68 -14.67
N ARG A 323 33.36 -14.65 -14.33
CA ARG A 323 34.25 -14.55 -13.17
C ARG A 323 35.30 -13.45 -13.35
N ARG A 324 35.90 -13.34 -14.53
CA ARG A 324 36.88 -12.29 -14.84
C ARG A 324 36.17 -10.96 -15.10
N ALA A 325 36.65 -9.89 -14.47
CA ALA A 325 36.10 -8.55 -14.58
C ALA A 325 36.03 -8.06 -16.04
N GLU A 326 37.09 -8.28 -16.83
CA GLU A 326 37.18 -7.89 -18.25
C GLU A 326 36.12 -8.59 -19.13
N HIS A 327 35.87 -9.89 -18.87
CA HIS A 327 34.85 -10.63 -19.60
C HIS A 327 33.46 -10.15 -19.23
N PHE A 328 33.25 -9.81 -17.96
CA PHE A 328 31.98 -9.28 -17.48
C PHE A 328 31.67 -7.88 -18.05
N THR A 329 32.65 -6.98 -18.14
CA THR A 329 32.43 -5.68 -18.80
C THR A 329 32.15 -5.83 -20.28
N ALA A 330 32.87 -6.70 -20.99
CA ALA A 330 32.60 -7.00 -22.40
C ALA A 330 31.20 -7.62 -22.60
N PHE A 331 30.79 -8.51 -21.68
CA PHE A 331 29.45 -9.09 -21.65
C PHE A 331 28.37 -8.02 -21.47
N LEU A 332 28.52 -7.12 -20.49
CA LEU A 332 27.57 -6.04 -20.24
C LEU A 332 27.46 -5.09 -21.42
N LYS A 333 28.59 -4.70 -22.03
CA LYS A 333 28.59 -3.87 -23.24
C LYS A 333 27.82 -4.54 -24.38
N ARG A 334 28.04 -5.84 -24.62
CA ARG A 334 27.31 -6.61 -25.64
C ARG A 334 25.80 -6.63 -25.35
N PHE A 335 25.41 -6.80 -24.09
CA PHE A 335 24.01 -6.80 -23.69
C PHE A 335 23.35 -5.42 -23.84
N ILE A 336 24.05 -4.34 -23.47
CA ILE A 336 23.57 -2.95 -23.65
C ILE A 336 23.39 -2.63 -25.14
N GLU A 337 24.33 -3.01 -26.00
CA GLU A 337 24.21 -2.79 -27.45
C GLU A 337 23.07 -3.61 -28.08
N TYR A 338 22.82 -4.82 -27.58
CA TYR A 338 21.64 -5.57 -27.96
C TYR A 338 20.34 -4.85 -27.58
N LEU A 339 20.24 -4.34 -26.34
CA LEU A 339 19.08 -3.56 -25.90
C LEU A 339 18.87 -2.31 -26.77
N LYS A 340 19.94 -1.57 -27.07
CA LYS A 340 19.86 -0.41 -27.99
C LYS A 340 19.36 -0.83 -29.38
N THR A 341 19.81 -1.97 -29.89
CA THR A 341 19.36 -2.48 -31.18
C THR A 341 17.88 -2.84 -31.16
N ARG A 342 17.40 -3.44 -30.05
CA ARG A 342 15.98 -3.77 -29.86
C ARG A 342 15.08 -2.53 -29.67
N MET A 343 15.59 -1.47 -29.06
CA MET A 343 14.83 -0.22 -28.88
C MET A 343 14.66 0.62 -30.15
N LYS A 344 15.42 0.34 -31.22
CA LYS A 344 15.33 1.08 -32.51
C LYS A 344 14.15 0.67 -33.40
N VAL A 345 13.27 -0.20 -32.91
CA VAL A 345 12.08 -0.64 -33.63
C VAL A 345 11.06 0.51 -33.73
N ARG A 346 10.32 0.62 -34.84
CA ARG A 346 9.32 1.68 -35.06
C ARG A 346 7.89 1.31 -34.67
N GLN A 347 7.64 0.03 -34.41
CA GLN A 347 6.34 -0.50 -34.03
C GLN A 347 6.38 -0.99 -32.59
N VAL A 348 5.22 -0.94 -31.94
CA VAL A 348 5.05 -1.51 -30.60
C VAL A 348 5.17 -3.03 -30.69
N ILE A 349 6.00 -3.63 -29.84
CA ILE A 349 6.16 -5.08 -29.75
C ILE A 349 5.91 -5.52 -28.31
N SER A 350 5.10 -6.56 -28.12
CA SER A 350 4.96 -7.29 -26.86
C SER A 350 5.61 -8.67 -26.98
N GLU A 351 6.49 -9.01 -26.04
CA GLU A 351 7.19 -10.30 -26.00
C GLU A 351 7.17 -10.91 -24.61
N THR A 352 7.14 -12.24 -24.55
CA THR A 352 7.34 -12.96 -23.30
C THR A 352 8.84 -13.06 -22.98
N PRO A 353 9.24 -13.11 -21.69
CA PRO A 353 10.65 -13.25 -21.32
C PRO A 353 11.38 -14.44 -21.98
N PRO A 354 10.78 -15.64 -22.11
CA PRO A 354 11.42 -16.75 -22.82
C PRO A 354 11.68 -16.46 -24.31
N SER A 355 10.76 -15.78 -25.00
CA SER A 355 10.93 -15.37 -26.40
C SER A 355 12.09 -14.39 -26.55
N PHE A 356 12.14 -13.39 -25.65
CA PHE A 356 13.23 -12.42 -25.62
C PHE A 356 14.59 -13.07 -25.35
N LEU A 357 14.66 -14.04 -24.43
CA LEU A 357 15.89 -14.78 -24.13
C LEU A 357 16.34 -15.66 -25.30
N ALA A 358 15.41 -16.26 -26.04
CA ALA A 358 15.72 -17.03 -27.24
C ALA A 358 16.34 -16.14 -28.33
N HIS A 359 15.71 -15.00 -28.62
CA HIS A 359 16.21 -14.02 -29.57
C HIS A 359 17.58 -13.45 -29.15
N LEU A 360 17.75 -13.17 -27.85
CA LEU A 360 19.04 -12.73 -27.29
C LEU A 360 20.15 -13.77 -27.54
N LYS A 361 19.85 -15.05 -27.32
CA LYS A 361 20.80 -16.15 -27.54
C LYS A 361 21.20 -16.27 -29.01
N GLU A 362 20.24 -16.14 -29.93
CA GLU A 362 20.50 -16.22 -31.38
C GLU A 362 21.41 -15.10 -31.88
N HIS A 363 21.26 -13.87 -31.40
CA HIS A 363 22.03 -12.73 -31.87
C HIS A 363 23.36 -12.50 -31.14
N THR A 364 23.43 -12.76 -29.84
CA THR A 364 24.58 -12.39 -29.00
C THR A 364 25.35 -13.57 -28.42
N PHE A 365 24.81 -14.79 -28.57
CA PHE A 365 25.29 -16.02 -27.92
C PHE A 365 25.36 -15.93 -26.40
N ILE A 366 24.59 -15.03 -25.79
CA ILE A 366 24.45 -14.93 -24.35
C ILE A 366 23.48 -16.00 -23.85
N GLU A 367 23.93 -16.82 -22.91
CA GLU A 367 23.11 -17.82 -22.27
C GLU A 367 22.29 -17.24 -21.10
N LYS A 368 21.21 -17.94 -20.74
CA LYS A 368 20.35 -17.59 -19.61
C LYS A 368 21.09 -17.61 -18.27
N LYS A 369 22.01 -18.55 -18.06
CA LYS A 369 22.66 -18.76 -16.75
C LYS A 369 23.54 -17.56 -16.33
N PRO A 370 24.43 -17.02 -17.17
CA PRO A 370 25.18 -15.79 -16.84
C PRO A 370 24.29 -14.58 -16.49
N LEU A 371 23.15 -14.42 -17.17
CA LEU A 371 22.24 -13.28 -16.94
C LEU A 371 21.66 -13.26 -15.51
N ARG A 372 21.42 -14.43 -14.92
CA ARG A 372 20.89 -14.57 -13.55
C ARG A 372 21.82 -14.00 -12.48
N PHE A 373 23.14 -14.03 -12.71
CA PHE A 373 24.14 -13.57 -11.74
C PHE A 373 24.64 -12.15 -12.04
N CYS A 374 24.03 -11.43 -12.99
CA CYS A 374 24.50 -10.10 -13.39
C CYS A 374 24.49 -9.07 -12.26
N ALA A 375 23.38 -8.98 -11.52
CA ALA A 375 23.23 -8.01 -10.45
C ALA A 375 24.22 -8.27 -9.28
N GLU A 376 24.39 -9.54 -8.91
CA GLU A 376 25.38 -9.97 -7.91
C GLU A 376 26.81 -9.72 -8.35
N ARG A 377 27.15 -10.09 -9.60
CA ARG A 377 28.51 -9.88 -10.12
C ARG A 377 28.86 -8.40 -10.14
N LEU A 378 27.94 -7.54 -10.58
CA LEU A 378 28.13 -6.09 -10.57
C LEU A 378 28.31 -5.56 -9.14
N THR A 379 27.51 -6.06 -8.20
CA THR A 379 27.61 -5.70 -6.78
C THR A 379 28.97 -6.04 -6.19
N SER A 380 29.46 -7.26 -6.45
CA SER A 380 30.81 -7.70 -6.05
C SER A 380 31.88 -6.78 -6.63
N LEU A 381 31.81 -6.50 -7.93
CA LEU A 381 32.77 -5.63 -8.63
C LEU A 381 32.82 -4.21 -8.06
N VAL A 382 31.67 -3.63 -7.76
CA VAL A 382 31.61 -2.28 -7.18
C VAL A 382 32.23 -2.24 -5.78
N ARG A 383 32.12 -3.31 -5.00
CA ARG A 383 32.80 -3.43 -3.70
C ARG A 383 34.31 -3.55 -3.89
N THR A 384 34.75 -4.43 -4.78
CA THR A 384 36.18 -4.67 -5.06
C THR A 384 36.87 -3.42 -5.60
N LEU A 385 36.21 -2.65 -6.47
CA LEU A 385 36.77 -1.43 -7.07
C LEU A 385 36.72 -0.19 -6.16
N GLU A 386 36.20 -0.31 -4.94
CA GLU A 386 36.07 0.78 -3.96
C GLU A 386 35.48 2.07 -4.55
N LEU A 387 34.45 1.94 -5.39
CA LEU A 387 33.89 3.08 -6.11
C LEU A 387 33.14 4.02 -5.16
N THR A 388 33.55 5.29 -5.14
CA THR A 388 32.95 6.34 -4.30
C THR A 388 31.72 6.99 -4.95
N ASN A 389 31.72 7.15 -6.28
CA ASN A 389 30.62 7.78 -7.04
C ASN A 389 29.68 6.73 -7.62
N ILE A 390 28.75 6.21 -6.80
CA ILE A 390 27.80 5.16 -7.21
C ILE A 390 26.73 5.70 -8.18
N GLU A 391 26.48 7.01 -8.16
CA GLU A 391 25.49 7.69 -9.02
C GLU A 391 25.70 7.43 -10.52
N ASP A 392 26.97 7.35 -10.94
CA ASP A 392 27.34 7.10 -12.34
C ASP A 392 27.02 5.67 -12.79
N TYR A 393 26.89 4.74 -11.83
CA TYR A 393 26.65 3.31 -12.07
C TYR A 393 25.19 2.90 -11.86
N GLN A 394 24.32 3.80 -11.39
CA GLN A 394 22.90 3.48 -11.18
C GLN A 394 22.20 2.97 -12.47
N PRO A 395 22.36 3.61 -13.65
CA PRO A 395 21.76 3.08 -14.89
C PRO A 395 22.32 1.71 -15.29
N LEU A 396 23.60 1.45 -14.98
CA LEU A 396 24.20 0.13 -15.20
C LEU A 396 23.59 -0.92 -14.26
N GLN A 397 23.28 -0.54 -13.03
CA GLN A 397 22.59 -1.38 -12.06
C GLN A 397 21.14 -1.68 -12.49
N GLU A 398 20.43 -0.71 -13.06
CA GLU A 398 19.08 -0.91 -13.64
C GLU A 398 19.13 -1.96 -14.75
N VAL A 399 20.09 -1.86 -15.67
CA VAL A 399 20.29 -2.85 -16.75
C VAL A 399 20.66 -4.24 -16.19
N ALA A 400 21.54 -4.31 -15.20
CA ALA A 400 21.93 -5.58 -14.57
C ALA A 400 20.77 -6.23 -13.79
N THR A 401 19.93 -5.40 -13.17
CA THR A 401 18.70 -5.84 -12.49
C THR A 401 17.70 -6.39 -13.49
N PHE A 402 17.45 -5.66 -14.57
CA PHE A 402 16.60 -6.12 -15.68
C PHE A 402 17.10 -7.46 -16.25
N ALA A 403 18.41 -7.60 -16.50
CA ALA A 403 19.00 -8.85 -16.99
C ALA A 403 18.71 -10.03 -16.05
N THR A 404 18.81 -9.79 -14.75
CA THR A 404 18.55 -10.81 -13.71
C THR A 404 17.07 -11.18 -13.68
N LEU A 405 16.18 -10.20 -13.67
CA LEU A 405 14.73 -10.43 -13.62
C LEU A 405 14.21 -11.20 -14.84
N VAL A 406 14.62 -10.81 -16.04
CA VAL A 406 14.23 -11.48 -17.30
C VAL A 406 14.73 -12.94 -17.33
N ALA A 407 15.89 -13.22 -16.73
CA ALA A 407 16.46 -14.57 -16.69
C ALA A 407 15.89 -15.46 -15.57
N THR A 408 15.31 -14.86 -14.52
CA THR A 408 14.75 -15.57 -13.38
C THR A 408 13.27 -15.85 -13.57
N TYR A 409 12.49 -14.84 -13.98
CA TYR A 409 11.04 -14.94 -14.04
C TYR A 409 10.53 -15.17 -15.47
N GLU A 410 9.86 -16.31 -15.67
CA GLU A 410 9.27 -16.68 -16.96
C GLU A 410 7.75 -16.45 -17.02
N LYS A 411 7.06 -16.61 -15.89
CA LYS A 411 5.59 -16.54 -15.79
C LYS A 411 5.17 -15.25 -15.10
N GLY A 412 4.09 -14.64 -15.59
CA GLY A 412 3.51 -13.43 -14.98
C GLY A 412 4.26 -12.15 -15.31
N PHE A 413 5.15 -12.16 -16.31
CA PHE A 413 5.89 -10.98 -16.78
C PHE A 413 5.75 -10.81 -18.29
N LEU A 414 5.78 -9.56 -18.74
CA LEU A 414 5.73 -9.21 -20.16
C LEU A 414 6.69 -8.07 -20.46
N LEU A 415 7.38 -8.17 -21.60
CA LEU A 415 8.20 -7.10 -22.16
C LEU A 415 7.38 -6.33 -23.18
N ILE A 416 7.24 -5.01 -22.99
CA ILE A 416 6.53 -4.13 -23.92
C ILE A 416 7.52 -3.07 -24.40
N LEU A 417 7.74 -3.01 -25.72
CA LEU A 417 8.56 -1.99 -26.35
C LEU A 417 7.64 -0.94 -26.97
N GLU A 418 7.66 0.28 -26.43
CA GLU A 418 6.92 1.42 -26.94
C GLU A 418 7.89 2.40 -27.59
N PRO A 419 7.86 2.60 -28.92
CA PRO A 419 8.79 3.50 -29.61
C PRO A 419 8.43 4.99 -29.47
N PHE A 420 7.17 5.28 -29.15
CA PHE A 420 6.62 6.62 -29.00
C PHE A 420 5.86 6.71 -27.67
N GLU A 421 5.92 7.88 -27.01
CA GLU A 421 5.25 8.12 -25.72
C GLU A 421 3.72 8.22 -25.85
N SER A 422 3.24 8.60 -27.03
CA SER A 422 1.81 8.56 -27.37
C SER A 422 1.62 8.23 -28.84
N ASP A 423 0.46 7.69 -29.20
CA ASP A 423 0.12 7.35 -30.60
C ASP A 423 0.17 8.57 -31.55
N THR A 424 0.10 9.79 -31.00
CA THR A 424 0.17 11.06 -31.74
C THR A 424 1.57 11.69 -31.79
N ALA A 425 2.55 11.14 -31.05
CA ALA A 425 3.89 11.71 -31.00
C ALA A 425 4.70 11.30 -32.24
N GLU A 426 5.23 12.29 -32.96
CA GLU A 426 6.16 12.05 -34.09
C GLU A 426 7.61 11.87 -33.62
N VAL A 427 7.93 12.35 -32.41
CA VAL A 427 9.28 12.23 -31.84
C VAL A 427 9.45 10.85 -31.22
N PRO A 428 10.38 10.02 -31.72
CA PRO A 428 10.66 8.72 -31.12
C PRO A 428 11.26 8.94 -29.73
N ASN A 429 10.63 8.33 -28.73
CA ASN A 429 11.11 8.28 -27.36
C ASN A 429 10.94 6.83 -26.89
N PRO A 430 11.85 5.93 -27.29
CA PRO A 430 11.65 4.51 -27.08
C PRO A 430 11.81 4.17 -25.58
N VAL A 431 10.84 3.44 -25.06
CA VAL A 431 10.83 2.91 -23.70
C VAL A 431 10.58 1.41 -23.75
N LEU A 432 11.42 0.66 -23.03
CA LEU A 432 11.26 -0.77 -22.81
C LEU A 432 10.71 -0.98 -21.40
N HIS A 433 9.47 -1.44 -21.31
CA HIS A 433 8.81 -1.80 -20.07
C HIS A 433 8.98 -3.29 -19.81
N PHE A 434 9.61 -3.64 -18.69
CA PHE A 434 9.52 -4.97 -18.10
C PHE A 434 8.46 -4.94 -17.02
N THR A 435 7.27 -5.45 -17.35
CA THR A 435 6.09 -5.30 -16.50
C THR A 435 5.77 -6.61 -15.80
N CYS A 436 5.65 -6.55 -14.48
CA CYS A 436 5.05 -7.61 -13.68
C CYS A 436 3.51 -7.55 -13.79
N LEU A 437 2.87 -8.64 -14.19
CA LEU A 437 1.41 -8.74 -14.30
C LEU A 437 0.79 -9.42 -13.07
N ASP A 438 1.58 -10.20 -12.34
CA ASP A 438 1.13 -11.00 -11.20
C ASP A 438 1.62 -10.43 -9.86
N ALA A 439 0.70 -9.81 -9.12
CA ALA A 439 1.01 -9.27 -7.80
C ALA A 439 1.31 -10.36 -6.76
N ALA A 440 0.84 -11.59 -6.97
CA ALA A 440 1.03 -12.71 -6.05
C ALA A 440 2.52 -13.05 -5.86
N ILE A 441 3.36 -12.83 -6.88
CA ILE A 441 4.79 -13.18 -6.85
C ILE A 441 5.54 -12.38 -5.77
N ALA A 442 5.23 -11.09 -5.62
CA ALA A 442 5.92 -10.22 -4.66
C ALA A 442 5.48 -10.48 -3.21
N ILE A 443 4.19 -10.74 -3.00
CA ILE A 443 3.62 -10.90 -1.66
C ILE A 443 3.77 -12.33 -1.11
N LYS A 444 3.94 -13.34 -1.97
CA LYS A 444 4.02 -14.75 -1.57
C LYS A 444 5.05 -15.02 -0.46
N PRO A 445 6.29 -14.50 -0.50
CA PRO A 445 7.25 -14.71 0.58
C PRO A 445 6.80 -14.15 1.94
N VAL A 446 5.93 -13.13 1.95
CA VAL A 446 5.38 -12.56 3.18
C VAL A 446 4.38 -13.54 3.79
N PHE A 447 3.45 -14.08 3.00
CA PHE A 447 2.49 -15.07 3.48
C PHE A 447 3.14 -16.40 3.88
N ASP A 448 4.16 -16.86 3.15
CA ASP A 448 4.89 -18.10 3.47
C ASP A 448 5.74 -17.97 4.75
N ARG A 449 6.17 -16.74 5.09
CA ARG A 449 7.07 -16.49 6.21
C ARG A 449 6.35 -16.16 7.51
N PHE A 450 5.30 -15.32 7.45
CA PHE A 450 4.63 -14.78 8.63
C PHE A 450 3.32 -15.52 8.88
N SER A 451 3.12 -15.99 10.12
CA SER A 451 1.92 -16.75 10.48
C SER A 451 0.62 -15.93 10.36
N SER A 452 0.65 -14.66 10.80
CA SER A 452 -0.54 -13.80 10.77
C SER A 452 -0.27 -12.52 10.00
N VAL A 453 -1.02 -12.35 8.90
CA VAL A 453 -0.97 -11.16 8.04
C VAL A 453 -2.37 -10.55 7.99
N ILE A 454 -2.49 -9.34 8.50
CA ILE A 454 -3.73 -8.59 8.62
C ILE A 454 -3.74 -7.53 7.53
N ILE A 455 -4.65 -7.66 6.57
CA ILE A 455 -4.88 -6.66 5.53
C ILE A 455 -6.10 -5.86 5.93
N THR A 456 -5.95 -4.55 6.09
CA THR A 456 -7.06 -3.73 6.52
C THR A 456 -7.08 -2.37 5.83
N SER A 457 -8.27 -1.89 5.47
CA SER A 457 -8.48 -0.62 4.76
C SER A 457 -9.94 -0.17 4.90
N GLY A 458 -10.23 1.11 4.75
CA GLY A 458 -11.62 1.62 4.79
C GLY A 458 -12.38 1.54 3.47
N THR A 459 -11.71 1.13 2.40
CA THR A 459 -12.25 1.20 1.02
C THR A 459 -11.98 -0.06 0.19
N ILE A 460 -11.68 -1.19 0.84
CA ILE A 460 -11.43 -2.48 0.19
C ILE A 460 -12.75 -3.21 -0.13
N SER A 461 -13.39 -2.82 -1.22
CA SER A 461 -14.63 -3.45 -1.68
C SER A 461 -14.58 -3.75 -3.19
N PRO A 462 -15.02 -4.95 -3.65
CA PRO A 462 -15.43 -6.13 -2.86
C PRO A 462 -14.26 -6.92 -2.24
N LEU A 463 -14.48 -7.52 -1.07
CA LEU A 463 -13.46 -8.26 -0.32
C LEU A 463 -12.92 -9.50 -1.04
N GLU A 464 -13.77 -10.19 -1.82
CA GLU A 464 -13.39 -11.43 -2.51
C GLU A 464 -12.30 -11.25 -3.57
N MET A 465 -12.10 -10.04 -4.09
CA MET A 465 -11.13 -9.77 -5.15
C MET A 465 -9.69 -9.91 -4.65
N TYR A 466 -9.41 -9.49 -3.41
CA TYR A 466 -8.05 -9.47 -2.87
C TYR A 466 -7.45 -10.88 -2.67
N PRO A 467 -8.14 -11.84 -2.02
CA PRO A 467 -7.66 -13.22 -1.92
C PRO A 467 -7.40 -13.87 -3.29
N LYS A 468 -8.29 -13.62 -4.26
CA LYS A 468 -8.17 -14.14 -5.62
C LYS A 468 -6.96 -13.55 -6.36
N MET A 469 -6.75 -12.25 -6.26
CA MET A 469 -5.66 -11.55 -6.97
C MET A 469 -4.27 -11.77 -6.36
N LEU A 470 -4.18 -11.86 -5.03
CA LEU A 470 -2.91 -12.01 -4.31
C LEU A 470 -2.55 -13.48 -4.05
N GLY A 471 -3.47 -14.42 -4.32
CA GLY A 471 -3.21 -15.86 -4.25
C GLY A 471 -3.04 -16.41 -2.83
N PHE A 472 -3.87 -15.95 -1.88
CA PHE A 472 -3.81 -16.40 -0.48
C PHE A 472 -5.19 -16.76 0.07
N THR A 473 -5.21 -17.61 1.10
CA THR A 473 -6.42 -17.98 1.84
C THR A 473 -6.52 -17.14 3.11
N THR A 474 -7.75 -16.82 3.50
CA THR A 474 -8.04 -16.00 4.67
C THR A 474 -8.95 -16.75 5.61
N VAL A 475 -8.74 -16.53 6.91
CA VAL A 475 -9.59 -17.08 7.98
C VAL A 475 -10.84 -16.24 8.15
N VAL A 476 -10.66 -14.91 8.20
CA VAL A 476 -11.74 -13.94 8.39
C VAL A 476 -11.74 -12.94 7.23
N GLN A 477 -12.92 -12.73 6.65
CA GLN A 477 -13.20 -11.69 5.66
C GLN A 477 -14.45 -10.95 6.09
N GLU A 478 -14.29 -9.78 6.70
CA GLU A 478 -15.44 -9.03 7.24
C GLU A 478 -15.42 -7.57 6.85
N SER A 479 -16.63 -7.01 6.72
CA SER A 479 -16.88 -5.61 6.38
C SER A 479 -17.80 -4.98 7.39
N TYR A 480 -17.28 -4.00 8.12
CA TYR A 480 -18.00 -3.32 9.19
C TYR A 480 -18.78 -2.13 8.65
N THR A 481 -19.99 -1.96 9.13
CA THR A 481 -20.81 -0.78 8.84
C THR A 481 -20.61 0.28 9.92
N MET A 482 -20.76 1.55 9.56
CA MET A 482 -20.62 2.64 10.52
C MET A 482 -21.93 2.85 11.26
N THR A 483 -21.95 2.57 12.56
CA THR A 483 -23.14 2.83 13.39
C THR A 483 -23.19 4.30 13.75
N LEU A 484 -24.22 4.99 13.26
CA LEU A 484 -24.39 6.42 13.41
C LEU A 484 -25.68 6.75 14.17
N ALA A 485 -25.57 7.52 15.26
CA ALA A 485 -26.74 8.09 15.95
C ALA A 485 -27.48 9.12 15.08
N ARG A 486 -26.75 9.72 14.14
CA ARG A 486 -27.21 10.72 13.19
C ARG A 486 -26.58 10.45 11.84
N LYS A 487 -27.33 10.61 10.74
CA LYS A 487 -26.75 10.56 9.39
C LYS A 487 -25.72 11.69 9.20
N SER A 488 -24.47 11.41 9.52
CA SER A 488 -23.35 12.36 9.45
C SER A 488 -22.85 12.59 8.03
N PHE A 489 -23.20 11.73 7.07
CA PHE A 489 -22.87 11.94 5.68
C PHE A 489 -24.03 11.63 4.76
N LEU A 490 -24.02 12.29 3.61
CA LEU A 490 -25.04 12.14 2.59
C LEU A 490 -24.37 11.82 1.25
N PRO A 491 -24.30 10.53 0.88
CA PRO A 491 -23.88 10.12 -0.45
C PRO A 491 -25.06 10.23 -1.43
N MET A 492 -24.85 10.90 -2.54
CA MET A 492 -25.85 11.08 -3.59
C MET A 492 -25.24 10.93 -4.98
N ILE A 493 -26.04 10.44 -5.93
CA ILE A 493 -25.62 10.28 -7.33
C ILE A 493 -26.40 11.27 -8.19
N VAL A 494 -25.67 12.17 -8.83
CA VAL A 494 -26.21 13.13 -9.81
C VAL A 494 -26.04 12.55 -11.20
N THR A 495 -27.16 12.22 -11.84
CA THR A 495 -27.19 11.55 -13.14
C THR A 495 -27.63 12.49 -14.26
N ARG A 496 -28.30 13.60 -13.93
CA ARG A 496 -28.90 14.55 -14.87
C ARG A 496 -28.55 15.99 -14.52
N GLY A 497 -28.35 16.82 -15.55
CA GLY A 497 -28.21 18.27 -15.42
C GLY A 497 -29.53 18.97 -15.09
N SER A 498 -29.46 20.28 -14.88
CA SER A 498 -30.66 21.12 -14.73
C SER A 498 -31.50 21.17 -16.02
N ASP A 499 -30.86 20.92 -17.17
CA ASP A 499 -31.48 20.77 -18.48
C ASP A 499 -32.05 19.35 -18.74
N GLN A 500 -32.02 18.46 -17.74
CA GLN A 500 -32.35 17.03 -17.85
C GLN A 500 -31.44 16.22 -18.78
N ALA A 501 -30.36 16.79 -19.33
CA ALA A 501 -29.39 16.04 -20.10
C ALA A 501 -28.62 15.09 -19.19
N THR A 502 -28.28 13.91 -19.71
CA THR A 502 -27.55 12.92 -18.93
C THR A 502 -26.10 13.34 -18.74
N ILE A 503 -25.63 13.35 -17.50
CA ILE A 503 -24.26 13.67 -17.16
C ILE A 503 -23.42 12.38 -17.15
N SER A 504 -22.34 12.37 -17.95
CA SER A 504 -21.41 11.24 -18.06
C SER A 504 -20.05 11.73 -18.54
N THR A 505 -18.95 11.19 -17.99
CA THR A 505 -17.59 11.40 -18.53
C THR A 505 -17.12 10.30 -19.49
N SER A 506 -18.05 9.59 -20.15
CA SER A 506 -17.70 8.65 -21.23
C SER A 506 -16.96 9.35 -22.37
N PHE A 507 -15.96 8.70 -22.96
CA PHE A 507 -15.07 9.30 -23.97
C PHE A 507 -15.81 9.98 -25.14
N THR A 508 -16.96 9.43 -25.54
CA THR A 508 -17.80 9.97 -26.62
C THR A 508 -18.52 11.27 -26.27
N VAL A 509 -18.87 11.47 -24.99
CA VAL A 509 -19.74 12.57 -24.53
C VAL A 509 -18.97 13.61 -23.71
N ARG A 510 -17.79 13.25 -23.18
CA ARG A 510 -17.05 14.07 -22.20
C ARG A 510 -16.60 15.46 -22.71
N ASN A 511 -16.44 15.62 -24.03
CA ASN A 511 -16.04 16.87 -24.68
C ASN A 511 -17.24 17.68 -25.19
N GLU A 512 -18.47 17.18 -25.02
CA GLU A 512 -19.66 17.89 -25.45
C GLU A 512 -19.87 19.13 -24.56
N PRO A 513 -20.01 20.34 -25.14
CA PRO A 513 -20.13 21.57 -24.35
C PRO A 513 -21.34 21.60 -23.41
N SER A 514 -22.41 20.86 -23.73
CA SER A 514 -23.61 20.71 -22.89
C SER A 514 -23.28 20.05 -21.54
N VAL A 515 -22.55 18.93 -21.56
CA VAL A 515 -22.15 18.20 -20.35
C VAL A 515 -21.14 18.99 -19.54
N VAL A 516 -20.18 19.64 -20.18
CA VAL A 516 -19.20 20.52 -19.51
C VAL A 516 -19.90 21.68 -18.80
N ARG A 517 -20.90 22.28 -19.44
CA ARG A 517 -21.74 23.32 -18.82
C ARG A 517 -22.52 22.78 -17.63
N ASN A 518 -23.09 21.58 -17.73
CA ASN A 518 -23.83 20.96 -16.62
C ASN A 518 -22.94 20.65 -15.40
N TYR A 519 -21.70 20.21 -15.60
CA TYR A 519 -20.74 20.10 -14.50
C TYR A 519 -20.37 21.46 -13.90
N GLY A 520 -20.23 22.49 -14.76
CA GLY A 520 -19.98 23.85 -14.30
C GLY A 520 -21.14 24.41 -13.45
N ASN A 521 -22.38 24.20 -13.89
CA ASN A 521 -23.58 24.58 -13.14
C ASN A 521 -23.66 23.82 -11.80
N LEU A 522 -23.38 22.51 -11.81
CA LEU A 522 -23.30 21.71 -10.59
C LEU A 522 -22.26 22.28 -9.62
N LEU A 523 -21.06 22.60 -10.11
CA LEU A 523 -20.00 23.20 -9.31
C LEU A 523 -20.44 24.55 -8.72
N THR A 524 -21.02 25.43 -9.53
CA THR A 524 -21.47 26.76 -9.11
C THR A 524 -22.57 26.67 -8.05
N GLU A 525 -23.57 25.80 -8.23
CA GLU A 525 -24.65 25.64 -7.26
C GLU A 525 -24.15 25.04 -5.94
N PHE A 526 -23.26 24.04 -5.98
CA PHE A 526 -22.65 23.52 -4.75
C PHE A 526 -21.71 24.54 -4.09
N ALA A 527 -20.98 25.35 -4.85
CA ALA A 527 -20.14 26.42 -4.30
C ALA A 527 -20.96 27.48 -3.53
N LYS A 528 -22.21 27.76 -3.94
CA LYS A 528 -23.12 28.68 -3.24
C LYS A 528 -23.62 28.15 -1.90
N ILE A 529 -23.77 26.84 -1.78
CA ILE A 529 -24.47 26.18 -0.67
C ILE A 529 -23.51 25.74 0.42
N THR A 530 -22.35 25.25 0.01
CA THR A 530 -21.43 24.55 0.88
C THR A 530 -20.65 25.55 1.72
N PRO A 531 -20.63 25.42 3.05
CA PRO A 531 -19.77 26.24 3.89
C PRO A 531 -18.30 25.85 3.67
N ASP A 532 -17.39 26.81 3.84
CA ASP A 532 -15.95 26.60 3.91
C ASP A 532 -15.34 25.85 2.71
N GLY A 533 -14.82 24.64 2.92
CA GLY A 533 -14.08 23.86 1.94
C GLY A 533 -14.95 22.93 1.07
N MET A 534 -14.75 23.04 -0.24
CA MET A 534 -15.22 22.07 -1.24
C MET A 534 -14.03 21.44 -1.96
N VAL A 535 -14.08 20.13 -2.20
CA VAL A 535 -13.03 19.39 -2.92
C VAL A 535 -13.66 18.70 -4.13
N VAL A 536 -13.06 18.89 -5.30
CA VAL A 536 -13.57 18.39 -6.57
C VAL A 536 -12.54 17.45 -7.19
N PHE A 537 -12.90 16.19 -7.36
CA PHE A 537 -12.04 15.18 -7.96
C PHE A 537 -12.38 14.96 -9.43
N PHE A 538 -11.39 15.08 -10.29
CA PHE A 538 -11.44 14.74 -11.71
C PHE A 538 -10.78 13.37 -11.98
N PRO A 539 -11.16 12.68 -13.07
CA PRO A 539 -10.57 11.38 -13.42
C PRO A 539 -9.11 11.51 -13.89
N SER A 540 -8.70 12.62 -14.52
CA SER A 540 -7.35 12.83 -15.03
C SER A 540 -6.96 14.31 -15.11
N TYR A 541 -5.65 14.59 -15.09
CA TYR A 541 -5.11 15.95 -15.27
C TYR A 541 -5.50 16.55 -16.62
N LEU A 542 -5.38 15.79 -17.71
CA LEU A 542 -5.75 16.24 -19.06
C LEU A 542 -7.23 16.66 -19.14
N TYR A 543 -8.13 15.93 -18.48
CA TYR A 543 -9.55 16.26 -18.48
C TYR A 543 -9.84 17.48 -17.60
N MET A 544 -9.13 17.62 -16.49
CA MET A 544 -9.23 18.80 -15.63
C MET A 544 -8.79 20.07 -16.37
N GLU A 545 -7.64 20.04 -17.05
CA GLU A 545 -7.13 21.19 -17.82
C GLU A 545 -8.08 21.59 -18.96
N SER A 546 -8.61 20.62 -19.70
CA SER A 546 -9.54 20.91 -20.78
C SER A 546 -10.85 21.51 -20.28
N ILE A 547 -11.40 20.99 -19.17
CA ILE A 547 -12.59 21.55 -18.53
C ILE A 547 -12.33 22.96 -18.00
N ILE A 548 -11.22 23.20 -17.32
CA ILE A 548 -10.88 24.53 -16.78
C ILE A 548 -10.80 25.55 -17.91
N SER A 549 -10.14 25.21 -19.02
CA SER A 549 -10.06 26.07 -20.21
C SER A 549 -11.45 26.38 -20.79
N MET A 550 -12.31 25.37 -20.92
CA MET A 550 -13.69 25.54 -21.38
C MET A 550 -14.54 26.37 -20.41
N TRP A 551 -14.43 26.14 -19.10
CA TRP A 551 -15.16 26.89 -18.08
C TRP A 551 -14.74 28.35 -18.00
N GLN A 552 -13.44 28.65 -18.22
CA GLN A 552 -12.97 30.03 -18.34
C GLN A 552 -13.58 30.70 -19.58
N GLY A 553 -13.59 30.02 -20.73
CA GLY A 553 -14.20 30.54 -21.96
C GLY A 553 -15.72 30.78 -21.85
N MET A 554 -16.40 30.02 -20.99
CA MET A 554 -17.84 30.18 -20.69
C MET A 554 -18.14 31.18 -19.56
N GLY A 555 -17.13 31.71 -18.86
CA GLY A 555 -17.30 32.60 -17.71
C GLY A 555 -17.82 31.94 -16.43
N ILE A 556 -17.82 30.60 -16.34
CA ILE A 556 -18.32 29.85 -15.18
C ILE A 556 -17.38 30.00 -13.99
N LEU A 557 -16.06 29.98 -14.22
CA LEU A 557 -15.07 30.14 -13.16
C LEU A 557 -15.16 31.50 -12.47
N ASP A 558 -15.49 32.56 -13.22
CA ASP A 558 -15.70 33.90 -12.67
C ASP A 558 -16.93 33.95 -11.75
N GLU A 559 -17.95 33.12 -12.00
CA GLU A 559 -19.09 32.97 -11.09
C GLU A 559 -18.70 32.22 -9.81
N VAL A 560 -17.95 31.13 -9.92
CA VAL A 560 -17.47 30.37 -8.76
C VAL A 560 -16.55 31.22 -7.88
N TRP A 561 -15.68 32.03 -8.49
CA TRP A 561 -14.74 32.93 -7.80
C TRP A 561 -15.41 33.96 -6.88
N LYS A 562 -16.66 34.37 -7.21
CA LYS A 562 -17.46 35.27 -6.36
C LYS A 562 -17.79 34.63 -5.00
N TYR A 563 -17.91 33.31 -4.95
CA TYR A 563 -18.29 32.59 -3.74
C TYR A 563 -17.09 31.98 -3.01
N LYS A 564 -16.13 31.38 -3.73
CA LYS A 564 -14.99 30.66 -3.15
C LYS A 564 -13.71 30.86 -3.95
N LEU A 565 -12.55 30.79 -3.27
CA LEU A 565 -11.25 30.78 -3.95
C LEU A 565 -11.04 29.46 -4.70
N ILE A 566 -10.47 29.53 -5.90
CA ILE A 566 -10.22 28.34 -6.73
C ILE A 566 -8.73 28.02 -6.67
N LEU A 567 -8.41 26.78 -6.31
CA LEU A 567 -7.05 26.25 -6.26
C LEU A 567 -7.00 24.95 -7.05
N VAL A 568 -5.89 24.73 -7.76
CA VAL A 568 -5.73 23.59 -8.67
C VAL A 568 -4.52 22.78 -8.25
N GLU A 569 -4.67 21.46 -8.22
CA GLU A 569 -3.57 20.51 -8.03
C GLU A 569 -2.71 20.44 -9.31
N THR A 570 -1.40 20.54 -9.15
CA THR A 570 -0.44 20.32 -10.24
C THR A 570 0.36 19.03 -10.00
N PRO A 571 0.97 18.42 -11.03
CA PRO A 571 1.84 17.27 -10.83
C PRO A 571 3.04 17.56 -9.93
N ASP A 572 3.46 18.84 -9.85
CA ASP A 572 4.56 19.27 -9.00
C ASP A 572 4.17 19.25 -7.51
N ALA A 573 5.08 18.69 -6.71
CA ALA A 573 4.85 18.52 -5.28
C ALA A 573 4.95 19.83 -4.49
N GLN A 574 5.79 20.78 -4.93
CA GLN A 574 5.99 22.03 -4.21
C GLN A 574 4.81 22.96 -4.40
N GLU A 575 4.38 23.13 -5.65
CA GLU A 575 3.18 23.90 -5.99
C GLU A 575 1.92 23.32 -5.31
N THR A 576 1.74 22.00 -5.36
CA THR A 576 0.62 21.35 -4.68
C THR A 576 0.63 21.60 -3.17
N SER A 577 1.80 21.52 -2.54
CA SER A 577 1.93 21.80 -1.09
C SER A 577 1.53 23.24 -0.76
N LEU A 578 1.96 24.22 -1.57
CA LEU A 578 1.59 25.62 -1.41
C LEU A 578 0.09 25.86 -1.63
N ALA A 579 -0.49 25.20 -2.65
CA ALA A 579 -1.91 25.26 -2.93
C ALA A 579 -2.73 24.72 -1.74
N LEU A 580 -2.29 23.63 -1.12
CA LEU A 580 -2.95 23.04 0.06
C LEU A 580 -2.84 23.92 1.31
N GLU A 581 -1.68 24.54 1.54
CA GLU A 581 -1.51 25.50 2.64
C GLU A 581 -2.43 26.71 2.47
N THR A 582 -2.53 27.22 1.23
CA THR A 582 -3.42 28.32 0.88
C THR A 582 -4.89 27.91 1.02
N TYR A 583 -5.23 26.68 0.63
CA TYR A 583 -6.57 26.10 0.80
C TYR A 583 -6.99 26.07 2.27
N ARG A 584 -6.12 25.54 3.14
CA ARG A 584 -6.37 25.48 4.59
C ARG A 584 -6.55 26.88 5.17
N THR A 585 -5.67 27.81 4.80
CA THR A 585 -5.72 29.20 5.26
C THR A 585 -7.02 29.90 4.81
N ALA A 586 -7.44 29.70 3.57
CA ALA A 586 -8.68 30.26 3.04
C ALA A 586 -9.94 29.73 3.76
N CYS A 587 -9.96 28.43 4.11
CA CYS A 587 -11.04 27.83 4.88
C CYS A 587 -11.07 28.39 6.32
N CYS A 588 -9.92 28.50 6.98
CA CYS A 588 -9.83 29.06 8.33
C CYS A 588 -10.24 30.54 8.41
N ASN A 589 -10.00 31.32 7.34
CA ASN A 589 -10.37 32.73 7.27
C ASN A 589 -11.85 32.97 6.94
N GLY A 590 -12.65 31.92 6.73
CA GLY A 590 -14.09 32.02 6.46
C GLY A 590 -14.48 32.45 5.04
N ARG A 591 -13.50 32.62 4.13
CA ARG A 591 -13.79 32.85 2.70
C ARG A 591 -14.23 31.57 2.00
N GLY A 592 -13.71 30.43 2.43
CA GLY A 592 -13.92 29.14 1.78
C GLY A 592 -13.13 29.01 0.47
N ALA A 593 -12.86 27.76 0.10
CA ALA A 593 -12.08 27.44 -1.09
C ALA A 593 -12.59 26.18 -1.78
N VAL A 594 -12.34 26.11 -3.09
CA VAL A 594 -12.55 24.96 -3.95
C VAL A 594 -11.19 24.44 -4.37
N LEU A 595 -10.92 23.18 -4.05
CA LEU A 595 -9.72 22.49 -4.52
C LEU A 595 -10.08 21.56 -5.67
N LEU A 596 -9.61 21.89 -6.87
CA LEU A 596 -9.71 21.04 -8.06
C LEU A 596 -8.51 20.09 -8.06
N CYS A 597 -8.78 18.80 -7.94
CA CYS A 597 -7.77 17.75 -7.77
C CYS A 597 -8.10 16.54 -8.62
N VAL A 598 -7.15 15.60 -8.73
CA VAL A 598 -7.32 14.37 -9.52
C VAL A 598 -7.53 13.19 -8.57
N ALA A 599 -8.49 12.32 -8.88
CA ALA A 599 -8.87 11.15 -8.07
C ALA A 599 -7.78 10.08 -7.95
N ARG A 600 -6.77 10.13 -8.81
CA ARG A 600 -5.54 9.31 -8.78
C ARG A 600 -4.30 10.15 -8.50
N GLY A 601 -4.49 11.42 -8.14
CA GLY A 601 -3.43 12.37 -7.83
C GLY A 601 -2.89 12.18 -6.42
N LYS A 602 -1.82 12.90 -6.08
CA LYS A 602 -1.15 12.79 -4.78
C LYS A 602 -2.06 13.25 -3.63
N VAL A 603 -2.87 14.28 -3.89
CA VAL A 603 -3.81 14.84 -2.90
C VAL A 603 -4.86 13.80 -2.50
N SER A 604 -5.32 12.99 -3.47
CA SER A 604 -6.31 11.93 -3.25
C SER A 604 -5.78 10.70 -2.50
N GLU A 605 -4.48 10.63 -2.21
CA GLU A 605 -3.85 9.50 -1.52
C GLU A 605 -3.30 9.87 -0.12
N GLY A 606 -2.60 11.00 0.03
CA GLY A 606 -1.83 11.28 1.25
C GLY A 606 -2.39 12.34 2.20
N ILE A 607 -3.51 12.99 1.84
CA ILE A 607 -3.95 14.23 2.50
C ILE A 607 -5.34 14.11 3.09
N ASP A 608 -5.44 14.51 4.35
CA ASP A 608 -6.68 14.47 5.09
C ASP A 608 -7.38 15.83 5.08
N PHE A 609 -8.69 15.80 4.79
CA PHE A 609 -9.58 16.95 4.79
C PHE A 609 -10.45 16.92 6.04
N ASP A 610 -9.89 17.41 7.15
CA ASP A 610 -10.59 17.38 8.43
C ASP A 610 -11.67 18.47 8.52
N HIS A 611 -12.87 18.10 8.98
CA HIS A 611 -13.93 19.02 9.38
C HIS A 611 -14.28 20.06 8.30
N GLN A 612 -13.96 21.33 8.54
CA GLN A 612 -14.26 22.46 7.65
C GLN A 612 -13.52 22.40 6.31
N TYR A 613 -12.43 21.63 6.22
CA TYR A 613 -11.65 21.49 4.99
C TYR A 613 -12.32 20.64 3.92
N GLY A 614 -13.38 19.88 4.25
CA GLY A 614 -13.94 18.90 3.31
C GLY A 614 -15.45 18.73 3.41
N ARG A 615 -16.21 19.82 3.62
CA ARG A 615 -17.67 19.74 3.83
C ARG A 615 -18.44 19.16 2.66
N THR A 616 -17.93 19.31 1.45
CA THR A 616 -18.49 18.66 0.27
C THR A 616 -17.39 18.16 -0.64
N VAL A 617 -17.48 16.88 -0.98
CA VAL A 617 -16.68 16.27 -2.02
C VAL A 617 -17.55 16.03 -3.24
N LEU A 618 -17.08 16.52 -4.38
CA LEU A 618 -17.69 16.33 -5.69
C LEU A 618 -16.77 15.46 -6.55
N CYS A 619 -17.18 14.23 -6.83
CA CYS A 619 -16.48 13.36 -7.77
C CYS A 619 -17.08 13.55 -9.17
N ILE A 620 -16.33 14.21 -10.06
CA ILE A 620 -16.74 14.42 -11.45
C ILE A 620 -16.36 13.18 -12.25
N GLY A 621 -17.36 12.45 -12.73
CA GLY A 621 -17.13 11.24 -13.49
C GLY A 621 -16.63 10.06 -12.67
N VAL A 622 -16.49 8.93 -13.35
CA VAL A 622 -15.90 7.71 -12.79
C VAL A 622 -14.39 7.69 -13.09
N PRO A 623 -13.50 7.52 -12.09
CA PRO A 623 -12.06 7.60 -12.28
C PRO A 623 -11.51 6.30 -12.89
N PHE A 624 -11.83 6.02 -14.15
CA PHE A 624 -11.26 4.89 -14.88
C PHE A 624 -9.77 5.10 -15.19
N GLN A 625 -9.02 4.01 -15.21
CA GLN A 625 -7.67 4.02 -15.79
C GLN A 625 -7.74 4.27 -17.30
N TYR A 626 -6.63 4.74 -17.85
CA TYR A 626 -6.49 4.89 -19.30
C TYR A 626 -6.51 3.52 -19.97
N THR A 627 -7.63 3.18 -20.61
CA THR A 627 -7.91 1.86 -21.17
C THR A 627 -7.08 1.52 -22.40
N GLU A 628 -6.49 2.51 -23.05
CA GLU A 628 -5.65 2.29 -24.24
C GLU A 628 -4.21 1.90 -23.90
N SER A 629 -3.79 2.09 -22.64
CA SER A 629 -2.48 1.65 -22.14
C SER A 629 -2.28 0.15 -22.39
N ARG A 630 -1.14 -0.19 -22.99
CA ARG A 630 -0.77 -1.58 -23.30
C ARG A 630 -0.45 -2.39 -22.05
N ILE A 631 0.14 -1.75 -21.04
CA ILE A 631 0.40 -2.34 -19.72
C ILE A 631 -0.90 -2.85 -19.09
N LEU A 632 -1.95 -2.02 -19.12
CA LEU A 632 -3.24 -2.39 -18.57
C LEU A 632 -3.91 -3.51 -19.38
N LYS A 633 -3.88 -3.45 -20.72
CA LYS A 633 -4.43 -4.53 -21.57
C LYS A 633 -3.75 -5.88 -21.31
N ALA A 634 -2.42 -5.90 -21.24
CA ALA A 634 -1.66 -7.09 -20.90
C ALA A 634 -2.04 -7.65 -19.52
N ARG A 635 -2.20 -6.77 -18.53
CA ARG A 635 -2.65 -7.17 -17.18
C ARG A 635 -4.06 -7.73 -17.20
N LEU A 636 -4.98 -7.10 -17.92
CA LEU A 636 -6.37 -7.55 -18.05
C LEU A 636 -6.45 -8.94 -18.71
N GLU A 637 -5.67 -9.18 -19.77
CA GLU A 637 -5.55 -10.49 -20.42
C GLU A 637 -5.02 -11.55 -19.45
N PHE A 638 -3.97 -11.21 -18.69
CA PHE A 638 -3.40 -12.10 -17.68
C PHE A 638 -4.38 -12.46 -16.56
N LEU A 639 -5.10 -11.47 -16.02
CA LEU A 639 -6.11 -11.69 -14.98
C LEU A 639 -7.28 -12.55 -15.47
N ARG A 640 -7.65 -12.40 -16.74
CA ARG A 640 -8.71 -13.19 -17.39
C ARG A 640 -8.30 -14.65 -17.57
N GLU A 641 -7.06 -14.91 -17.98
CA GLU A 641 -6.57 -16.27 -18.20
C GLU A 641 -6.27 -17.02 -16.90
N THR A 642 -5.59 -16.36 -15.96
CA THR A 642 -5.08 -16.99 -14.73
C THR A 642 -6.16 -17.08 -13.65
N TYR A 643 -6.81 -15.95 -13.35
CA TYR A 643 -7.74 -15.82 -12.22
C TYR A 643 -9.22 -15.82 -12.66
N ARG A 644 -9.50 -15.92 -13.96
CA ARG A 644 -10.86 -15.87 -14.55
C ARG A 644 -11.63 -14.59 -14.18
N ILE A 645 -10.93 -13.50 -13.91
CA ILE A 645 -11.52 -12.20 -13.62
C ILE A 645 -11.82 -11.51 -14.96
N ARG A 646 -13.07 -11.06 -15.15
CA ARG A 646 -13.44 -10.35 -16.38
C ARG A 646 -12.83 -8.95 -16.39
N GLU A 647 -12.49 -8.48 -17.57
CA GLU A 647 -11.83 -7.18 -17.75
C GLU A 647 -12.67 -6.03 -17.19
N ASN A 648 -13.98 -6.04 -17.47
CA ASN A 648 -14.92 -5.05 -16.97
C ASN A 648 -15.05 -5.06 -15.44
N ASP A 649 -14.90 -6.22 -14.79
CA ASP A 649 -15.04 -6.34 -13.34
C ASP A 649 -13.84 -5.69 -12.67
N PHE A 650 -12.62 -5.94 -13.17
CA PHE A 650 -11.40 -5.29 -12.68
C PHE A 650 -11.41 -3.77 -12.89
N LEU A 651 -11.78 -3.30 -14.09
CA LEU A 651 -11.87 -1.86 -14.38
C LEU A 651 -12.92 -1.15 -13.50
N SER A 652 -14.01 -1.85 -13.19
CA SER A 652 -15.05 -1.32 -12.30
C SER A 652 -14.55 -1.27 -10.86
N PHE A 653 -13.96 -2.36 -10.39
CA PHE A 653 -13.36 -2.49 -9.06
C PHE A 653 -12.34 -1.38 -8.80
N ASP A 654 -11.36 -1.22 -9.70
CA ASP A 654 -10.32 -0.23 -9.52
C ASP A 654 -10.86 1.21 -9.55
N ALA A 655 -11.84 1.50 -10.40
CA ALA A 655 -12.46 2.82 -10.45
C ALA A 655 -13.31 3.11 -9.20
N MET A 656 -14.04 2.13 -8.67
CA MET A 656 -14.83 2.29 -7.45
C MET A 656 -13.94 2.42 -6.21
N ARG A 657 -12.81 1.71 -6.17
CA ARG A 657 -11.77 1.84 -5.13
C ARG A 657 -11.28 3.27 -5.01
N HIS A 658 -10.85 3.89 -6.12
CA HIS A 658 -10.38 5.28 -6.12
C HIS A 658 -11.50 6.29 -5.83
N ALA A 659 -12.72 6.05 -6.33
CA ALA A 659 -13.86 6.90 -6.00
C ALA A 659 -14.18 6.84 -4.51
N ALA A 660 -14.25 5.64 -3.92
CA ALA A 660 -14.50 5.44 -2.50
C ALA A 660 -13.40 6.05 -1.63
N GLN A 661 -12.13 6.01 -2.08
CA GLN A 661 -11.02 6.67 -1.41
C GLN A 661 -11.21 8.19 -1.37
N CYS A 662 -11.58 8.80 -2.49
CA CYS A 662 -11.86 10.24 -2.56
C CYS A 662 -13.02 10.62 -1.62
N LEU A 663 -14.08 9.80 -1.58
CA LEU A 663 -15.22 10.01 -0.69
C LEU A 663 -14.86 9.82 0.79
N GLY A 664 -14.09 8.79 1.12
CA GLY A 664 -13.71 8.43 2.48
C GLY A 664 -12.87 9.52 3.19
N ARG A 665 -12.29 10.46 2.44
CA ARG A 665 -11.51 11.57 3.01
C ARG A 665 -12.33 12.60 3.76
N VAL A 666 -13.64 12.67 3.49
CA VAL A 666 -14.60 13.59 4.13
C VAL A 666 -14.87 13.21 5.58
N LEU A 667 -14.75 11.92 5.92
CA LEU A 667 -15.16 11.40 7.22
C LEU A 667 -13.95 11.08 8.09
N ARG A 668 -13.86 11.79 9.22
CA ARG A 668 -12.76 11.63 10.20
C ARG A 668 -13.22 11.20 11.58
N GLY A 669 -14.47 11.48 11.90
CA GLY A 669 -15.10 11.08 13.16
C GLY A 669 -16.61 11.05 12.99
N LYS A 670 -17.30 10.51 14.00
CA LYS A 670 -18.78 10.45 14.01
C LYS A 670 -19.42 11.83 14.29
N ASP A 671 -18.63 12.75 14.81
CA ASP A 671 -18.96 14.17 15.03
C ASP A 671 -18.83 15.02 13.76
N ASP A 672 -18.00 14.59 12.81
CA ASP A 672 -17.84 15.27 11.54
C ASP A 672 -19.02 14.98 10.60
N TYR A 673 -19.24 15.88 9.64
CA TYR A 673 -20.26 15.71 8.61
C TYR A 673 -19.83 16.26 7.26
N GLY A 674 -20.34 15.63 6.20
CA GLY A 674 -20.12 16.11 4.85
C GLY A 674 -21.01 15.48 3.80
N ILE A 675 -21.05 16.13 2.64
CA ILE A 675 -21.83 15.69 1.48
C ILE A 675 -20.88 15.04 0.48
N MET A 676 -21.29 13.90 -0.05
CA MET A 676 -20.54 13.11 -1.02
C MET A 676 -21.36 13.06 -2.31
N VAL A 677 -20.93 13.79 -3.33
CA VAL A 677 -21.64 13.88 -4.61
C VAL A 677 -20.88 13.07 -5.67
N LEU A 678 -21.53 12.04 -6.20
CA LEU A 678 -21.06 11.25 -7.33
C LEU A 678 -21.74 11.74 -8.61
N ALA A 679 -21.02 12.51 -9.43
CA ALA A 679 -21.58 13.12 -10.64
C ALA A 679 -21.25 12.28 -11.88
N ASP A 680 -22.00 11.19 -12.09
CA ASP A 680 -22.02 10.41 -13.33
C ASP A 680 -23.18 9.41 -13.30
N ARG A 681 -23.89 9.24 -14.42
CA ARG A 681 -24.92 8.20 -14.55
C ARG A 681 -24.38 6.78 -14.32
N ARG A 682 -23.10 6.51 -14.61
CA ARG A 682 -22.50 5.17 -14.53
C ARG A 682 -22.39 4.64 -13.09
N PHE A 683 -22.34 5.52 -12.08
CA PHE A 683 -22.31 5.09 -10.66
C PHE A 683 -23.57 4.31 -10.27
N GLN A 684 -24.72 4.63 -10.86
CA GLN A 684 -25.99 3.93 -10.58
C GLN A 684 -25.89 2.43 -10.83
N LYS A 685 -25.19 2.01 -11.91
CA LYS A 685 -25.01 0.59 -12.25
C LYS A 685 -23.99 -0.13 -11.38
N LYS A 686 -23.04 0.62 -10.79
CA LYS A 686 -21.88 0.07 -10.06
C LYS A 686 -21.96 0.28 -8.55
N ARG A 687 -23.11 0.73 -8.04
CA ARG A 687 -23.35 1.04 -6.63
C ARG A 687 -22.99 -0.12 -5.68
N GLN A 688 -23.24 -1.36 -6.10
CA GLN A 688 -22.96 -2.56 -5.28
C GLN A 688 -21.46 -2.78 -4.98
N GLN A 689 -20.57 -2.18 -5.77
CA GLN A 689 -19.12 -2.29 -5.55
C GLN A 689 -18.60 -1.22 -4.57
N LEU A 690 -19.40 -0.21 -4.22
CA LEU A 690 -19.03 0.75 -3.18
C LEU A 690 -19.06 0.06 -1.80
N PRO A 691 -18.21 0.49 -0.86
CA PRO A 691 -18.21 0.01 0.52
C PRO A 691 -19.61 -0.05 1.14
N LYS A 692 -19.87 -1.09 1.95
CA LYS A 692 -21.19 -1.32 2.57
C LYS A 692 -21.66 -0.10 3.36
N TRP A 693 -20.76 0.59 4.05
CA TRP A 693 -21.07 1.77 4.85
C TRP A 693 -21.57 2.96 4.01
N ILE A 694 -21.07 3.15 2.78
CA ILE A 694 -21.60 4.17 1.86
C ILE A 694 -22.96 3.73 1.32
N ASN A 695 -23.06 2.47 0.92
CA ASN A 695 -24.24 1.92 0.28
C ASN A 695 -25.47 1.94 1.22
N GLN A 696 -25.27 1.70 2.51
CA GLN A 696 -26.31 1.78 3.55
C GLN A 696 -26.83 3.21 3.75
N ALA A 697 -25.98 4.22 3.59
CA ALA A 697 -26.35 5.61 3.75
C ALA A 697 -27.03 6.21 2.50
N MET A 698 -27.02 5.51 1.36
CA MET A 698 -27.59 5.96 0.10
C MET A 698 -28.97 5.31 -0.15
N PRO A 699 -30.09 5.98 0.10
CA PRO A 699 -31.41 5.46 -0.29
C PRO A 699 -31.57 5.54 -1.83
N ASP A 700 -32.49 4.73 -2.38
CA ASP A 700 -32.72 4.68 -3.84
C ASP A 700 -33.18 6.02 -4.43
N VAL A 701 -33.83 6.86 -3.61
CA VAL A 701 -34.25 8.22 -3.97
C VAL A 701 -33.05 9.11 -4.34
N ASP A 702 -31.92 8.93 -3.65
CA ASP A 702 -30.72 9.75 -3.82
C ASP A 702 -29.78 9.21 -4.93
N CYS A 703 -30.16 8.14 -5.62
CA CYS A 703 -29.36 7.49 -6.66
C CYS A 703 -29.56 8.06 -8.08
N ASN A 704 -30.58 8.87 -8.30
CA ASN A 704 -30.92 9.39 -9.62
C ASN A 704 -31.44 10.83 -9.53
N LEU A 705 -30.60 11.71 -9.00
CA LEU A 705 -30.94 13.12 -8.80
C LEU A 705 -30.54 13.96 -10.01
N SER A 706 -31.35 14.99 -10.28
CA SER A 706 -30.91 16.15 -11.07
C SER A 706 -30.10 17.11 -10.19
N THR A 707 -29.32 18.00 -10.81
CA THR A 707 -28.58 19.07 -10.13
C THR A 707 -29.43 19.81 -9.10
N ASP A 708 -30.64 20.24 -9.47
CA ASP A 708 -31.49 21.06 -8.59
C ASP A 708 -32.05 20.26 -7.40
N MET A 709 -32.40 19.00 -7.61
CA MET A 709 -32.86 18.10 -6.53
C MET A 709 -31.73 17.77 -5.56
N ALA A 710 -30.52 17.56 -6.08
CA ALA A 710 -29.32 17.34 -5.28
C ALA A 710 -29.02 18.56 -4.39
N VAL A 711 -29.13 19.77 -4.95
CA VAL A 711 -29.00 21.04 -4.24
C VAL A 711 -30.03 21.19 -3.11
N ILE A 712 -31.29 20.85 -3.35
CA ILE A 712 -32.34 20.91 -2.32
C ILE A 712 -32.02 19.95 -1.16
N THR A 713 -31.62 18.72 -1.49
CA THR A 713 -31.29 17.68 -0.51
C THR A 713 -30.06 18.06 0.30
N ALA A 714 -29.02 18.59 -0.36
CA ALA A 714 -27.82 19.15 0.26
C ALA A 714 -28.14 20.30 1.23
N LYS A 715 -28.98 21.26 0.81
CA LYS A 715 -29.41 22.38 1.68
C LYS A 715 -30.15 21.89 2.92
N ARG A 716 -31.04 20.91 2.77
CA ARG A 716 -31.76 20.31 3.91
C ARG A 716 -30.79 19.64 4.87
N PHE A 717 -29.90 18.82 4.34
CA PHE A 717 -28.89 18.12 5.11
C PHE A 717 -28.00 19.08 5.92
N LEU A 718 -27.44 20.12 5.30
CA LEU A 718 -26.58 21.08 5.99
C LEU A 718 -27.32 21.86 7.07
N ARG A 719 -28.59 22.24 6.85
CA ARG A 719 -29.42 22.91 7.87
C ARG A 719 -29.72 22.01 9.04
N ASP A 720 -29.98 20.73 8.78
CA ASP A 720 -30.13 19.77 9.85
C ASP A 720 -28.79 19.69 10.58
N MET A 721 -27.68 19.40 9.90
CA MET A 721 -26.34 19.21 10.48
C MET A 721 -25.85 20.40 11.31
N ALA A 722 -26.20 21.63 10.93
CA ALA A 722 -25.85 22.85 11.66
C ALA A 722 -26.46 22.95 13.08
N ARG A 723 -27.44 22.09 13.43
CA ARG A 723 -27.97 22.03 14.81
C ARG A 723 -26.91 21.45 15.75
N PRO A 724 -26.72 22.04 16.95
CA PRO A 724 -25.74 21.56 17.91
C PRO A 724 -26.08 20.13 18.33
N PHE A 725 -25.11 19.24 18.22
CA PHE A 725 -25.23 17.83 18.57
C PHE A 725 -24.46 17.57 19.86
N LYS A 726 -25.13 17.11 20.92
CA LYS A 726 -24.46 16.88 22.21
C LYS A 726 -23.89 15.46 22.23
N ALA A 727 -22.74 15.30 22.87
CA ALA A 727 -22.11 13.98 23.02
C ALA A 727 -23.00 12.95 23.73
N LYS A 728 -23.96 13.38 24.57
CA LYS A 728 -24.95 12.51 25.22
C LYS A 728 -25.92 11.85 24.22
N ASP A 729 -26.21 12.51 23.10
CA ASP A 729 -27.13 11.98 22.08
C ASP A 729 -26.48 10.82 21.30
N GLN A 730 -25.16 10.65 21.42
CA GLN A 730 -24.39 9.57 20.81
C GLN A 730 -24.25 8.33 21.71
N GLU A 731 -24.42 8.50 23.02
CA GLU A 731 -24.25 7.45 24.04
C GLU A 731 -25.34 6.38 23.88
N GLY A 732 -24.96 5.10 24.02
CA GLY A 732 -25.83 3.93 23.86
C GLY A 732 -26.07 3.48 22.41
N ILE A 733 -25.95 4.37 21.42
CA ILE A 733 -26.16 4.03 19.99
C ILE A 733 -24.82 3.92 19.26
N SER A 734 -24.11 5.04 19.11
CA SER A 734 -22.89 5.12 18.31
C SER A 734 -21.60 5.11 19.13
N MET A 735 -21.71 5.42 20.43
CA MET A 735 -20.65 5.33 21.41
C MET A 735 -21.14 4.52 22.61
N TRP A 736 -20.33 3.54 23.02
CA TRP A 736 -20.58 2.72 24.19
C TRP A 736 -19.67 3.14 25.34
N SER A 737 -20.28 3.31 26.50
CA SER A 737 -19.59 3.37 27.79
C SER A 737 -19.17 1.97 28.23
N LEU A 738 -18.44 1.88 29.35
CA LEU A 738 -18.08 0.60 29.96
C LEU A 738 -19.31 -0.21 30.41
N GLU A 739 -20.36 0.46 30.87
CA GLU A 739 -21.60 -0.20 31.31
C GLU A 739 -22.35 -0.78 30.11
N ASP A 740 -22.50 0.00 29.04
CA ASP A 740 -23.13 -0.44 27.79
C ASP A 740 -22.41 -1.65 27.19
N LEU A 741 -21.08 -1.62 27.19
CA LEU A 741 -20.27 -2.72 26.68
C LEU A 741 -20.48 -4.00 27.49
N LYS A 742 -20.53 -3.92 28.83
CA LYS A 742 -20.79 -5.07 29.69
C LYS A 742 -22.19 -5.64 29.47
N GLU A 743 -23.19 -4.79 29.26
CA GLU A 743 -24.54 -5.25 28.94
C GLU A 743 -24.58 -5.97 27.59
N HIS A 744 -23.89 -5.44 26.58
CA HIS A 744 -23.75 -6.08 25.28
C HIS A 744 -23.04 -7.44 25.40
N GLN A 745 -21.95 -7.52 26.17
CA GLN A 745 -21.24 -8.79 26.42
C GLN A 745 -22.16 -9.82 27.08
N ARG A 746 -22.94 -9.42 28.09
CA ARG A 746 -23.91 -10.32 28.73
C ARG A 746 -24.95 -10.85 27.75
N LYS A 747 -25.47 -9.99 26.85
CA LYS A 747 -26.42 -10.41 25.80
C LYS A 747 -25.80 -11.39 24.82
N MET A 748 -24.58 -11.14 24.37
CA MET A 748 -23.82 -12.05 23.50
C MET A 748 -23.56 -13.40 24.17
N ASP A 749 -23.24 -13.42 25.46
CA ASP A 749 -23.02 -14.65 26.21
C ASP A 749 -24.33 -15.42 26.41
N GLU A 750 -25.43 -14.73 26.71
CA GLU A 750 -26.78 -15.32 26.77
C GLU A 750 -27.20 -15.93 25.41
N GLU A 751 -26.89 -15.27 24.29
CA GLU A 751 -27.13 -15.78 22.93
C GLU A 751 -26.27 -17.00 22.61
N LYS A 752 -24.96 -16.96 22.89
CA LYS A 752 -24.08 -18.14 22.72
C LYS A 752 -24.55 -19.32 23.55
N ILE A 753 -25.02 -19.10 24.77
CA ILE A 753 -25.57 -20.16 25.62
C ILE A 753 -26.84 -20.76 25.00
N ARG A 754 -27.70 -19.94 24.40
CA ARG A 754 -28.89 -20.43 23.68
C ARG A 754 -28.50 -21.23 22.43
N GLU A 755 -27.58 -20.73 21.62
CA GLU A 755 -27.09 -21.44 20.42
C GLU A 755 -26.48 -22.80 20.79
N LEU A 756 -25.66 -22.86 21.85
CA LEU A 756 -25.10 -24.12 22.34
C LEU A 756 -26.17 -25.07 22.91
N GLN A 757 -27.26 -24.54 23.48
CA GLN A 757 -28.40 -25.36 23.91
C GLN A 757 -29.19 -25.89 22.73
N ASP A 758 -29.40 -25.09 21.69
CA ASP A 758 -30.08 -25.48 20.46
C ASP A 758 -29.25 -26.51 19.65
N ASP A 759 -27.93 -26.33 19.56
CA ASP A 759 -27.02 -27.28 18.92
C ASP A 759 -26.96 -28.60 19.68
N ASN A 760 -26.91 -28.57 21.02
CA ASN A 760 -26.98 -29.78 21.83
C ASN A 760 -28.33 -30.48 21.69
N ALA A 761 -29.44 -29.73 21.63
CA ALA A 761 -30.76 -30.30 21.37
C ALA A 761 -30.85 -30.92 19.96
N ALA A 762 -30.22 -30.31 18.95
CA ALA A 762 -30.14 -30.83 17.59
C ALA A 762 -29.29 -32.12 17.52
N VAL A 763 -28.15 -32.16 18.21
CA VAL A 763 -27.29 -33.36 18.32
C VAL A 763 -27.99 -34.48 19.10
N GLU A 764 -28.73 -34.14 20.15
CA GLU A 764 -29.50 -35.12 20.92
C GLU A 764 -30.69 -35.65 20.12
N ALA A 765 -31.35 -34.81 19.30
CA ALA A 765 -32.37 -35.23 18.35
C ALA A 765 -31.79 -36.16 17.25
N LEU A 766 -30.60 -35.86 16.73
CA LEU A 766 -29.89 -36.70 15.77
C LEU A 766 -29.48 -38.04 16.37
N ARG A 767 -29.03 -38.05 17.63
CA ARG A 767 -28.78 -39.30 18.38
C ARG A 767 -30.05 -40.11 18.61
N ARG A 768 -31.19 -39.47 18.89
CA ARG A 768 -32.49 -40.16 19.02
C ARG A 768 -32.96 -40.74 17.69
N LEU A 769 -32.75 -40.04 16.58
CA LEU A 769 -33.05 -40.55 15.23
C LEU A 769 -32.13 -41.73 14.85
N GLN A 770 -30.83 -41.67 15.16
CA GLN A 770 -29.92 -42.80 14.97
C GLN A 770 -30.23 -43.99 15.89
N ALA A 771 -30.68 -43.73 17.12
CA ALA A 771 -31.14 -44.77 18.03
C ALA A 771 -32.46 -45.41 17.56
N MET A 772 -33.35 -44.67 16.91
CA MET A 772 -34.55 -45.21 16.28
C MET A 772 -34.24 -46.04 15.03
N GLN A 773 -33.27 -45.63 14.19
CA GLN A 773 -32.83 -46.43 13.04
C GLN A 773 -32.13 -47.74 13.45
N ASN A 774 -31.37 -47.73 14.54
CA ASN A 774 -30.77 -48.97 15.08
C ASN A 774 -31.78 -49.92 15.76
N PHE A 775 -33.03 -49.50 15.97
CA PHE A 775 -34.10 -50.35 16.51
C PHE A 775 -34.93 -51.03 15.40
N ASP A 776 -34.80 -50.60 14.14
CA ASP A 776 -35.48 -51.22 12.98
C ASP A 776 -34.64 -52.30 12.28
N ASP A 777 -33.33 -52.41 12.59
CA ASP A 777 -32.43 -53.42 12.00
C ASP A 777 -32.36 -54.76 12.77
N ASP A 778 -33.20 -54.97 13.79
CA ASP A 778 -33.19 -56.18 14.65
C ASP A 778 -34.49 -57.03 14.56
N TYR A 779 -35.32 -56.81 13.53
CA TYR A 779 -36.43 -57.71 13.18
C TYR A 779 -36.32 -58.15 11.73
N ASP A 780 -35.52 -59.19 11.49
CA ASP A 780 -35.54 -59.99 10.27
C ASP A 780 -36.11 -61.38 10.59
N MET A 781 -37.16 -61.73 9.84
CA MET A 781 -37.80 -63.03 9.64
C MET A 781 -38.73 -63.61 10.72
N ASP A 782 -40.04 -63.61 10.42
CA ASP A 782 -40.72 -64.87 10.06
C ASP A 782 -41.81 -64.57 9.00
N ASP A 783 -41.71 -65.29 7.87
CA ASP A 783 -42.70 -65.37 6.80
C ASP A 783 -44.00 -66.00 7.33
N ASP A 784 -45.16 -65.36 7.09
CA ASP A 784 -46.36 -66.01 6.56
C ASP A 784 -47.51 -64.99 6.37
N ASP A 785 -48.30 -65.22 5.33
CA ASP A 785 -49.61 -64.63 4.99
C ASP A 785 -49.66 -63.33 4.16
N LEU A 786 -49.51 -63.54 2.86
CA LEU A 786 -50.25 -62.85 1.79
C LEU A 786 -51.77 -63.08 1.96
N ASP A 787 -52.54 -62.03 2.24
CA ASP A 787 -53.71 -61.61 1.43
C ASP A 787 -54.56 -60.52 2.12
N GLU A 788 -55.30 -59.80 1.28
CA GLU A 788 -56.44 -58.90 1.55
C GLU A 788 -56.19 -57.40 1.77
N GLY A 789 -56.79 -56.58 0.89
CA GLY A 789 -57.32 -55.28 1.30
C GLY A 789 -56.98 -54.08 0.41
N MET A 790 -57.33 -54.13 -0.88
CA MET A 790 -57.63 -52.89 -1.62
C MET A 790 -58.68 -52.04 -0.87
N MET A 791 -58.60 -50.74 -1.14
CA MET A 791 -59.69 -49.76 -1.18
C MET A 791 -59.91 -48.82 0.02
N GLU A 792 -60.02 -47.54 -0.38
CA GLU A 792 -60.76 -46.43 0.25
C GLU A 792 -60.05 -45.64 1.36
N LEU A 793 -60.20 -44.31 1.50
CA LEU A 793 -60.76 -43.19 0.73
C LEU A 793 -60.41 -41.95 1.57
N ASP A 794 -60.22 -40.81 0.91
CA ASP A 794 -60.61 -39.46 1.31
C ASP A 794 -60.46 -38.94 2.75
N GLY A 795 -59.82 -37.76 2.84
CA GLY A 795 -60.57 -36.56 3.26
C GLY A 795 -60.20 -35.93 4.60
N ASN A 796 -59.26 -34.98 4.57
CA ASN A 796 -59.54 -33.53 4.62
C ASN A 796 -58.26 -32.70 4.74
#